data_AF-A0A7X9GQB6-F1
#
_entry.id   AF-A0A7X9GQB6-F1
#
_cell.length_a   1.000
_cell.length_b   1.000
_cell.length_c   1.000
_cell.angle_alpha   90.00
_cell.angle_beta   90.00
_cell.angle_gamma   90.00
#
_symmetry.space_group_name_H-M   'P 1'
#
loop_
_entity.id
_entity.type
_entity.pdbx_description
1 polymer ?
#
loop_
_entity_poly.entity_id
_entity_poly.type
_entity_poly.pdbx_seq_one_letter_code
_entity_poly.pdbx_strand_id
1 'polypeptide(L)'
;MDKAAIKKFAVSARNKLIAGVKQKAFELGITETEVKEAEIYQDGFLINGIFYKKYQIKQRDKLLHEIERKGYHLVIEEVAYTWFNRFIALRFMEVNDYLPTGIRIFSSIDERKKEPDALAEVELLIDDLDLDVDKVYELQDANDDEDLFKYIFIKQCNKLGEIMPVMFETIEDYTELLLPNNLLAETSVIHDMVTDIEESDWTKEVEIIGWLYQYYISERKDQVFADLKKNIKISKENIPAATELFTPRWIVQYMVDNSLGRLWLESHPNETLQAKLPYYLEAAEQPEDVIKQLELLKDPKLKLEEIKFLDPCMGSGHILVYAFEVFVELYKSQGYREQDIPKLIIEHNLYGLDLDPRATQLAYFAVMMKARGYSDRLFDSTIKTNLYWIEDSQQITEHDVKLFVGDTDLADDFNELMETFKDGKLLGSIIEVPELDLVGLKNHVQSFKNNDLADMFVIDFKENKLPIIEQIIDQAIVLTQKYDVVVTNPPYMGRKGMNAELATYVKKYYKDSSADLYAVFMEVASQLSKKYGYFGMINQHSWMFLSSFEKLRNSILESNQIYSMAHLGTRAFSEIGGEVVQTTSFVMRKIVIPNYLATFIRLTDYDNAEEKAQQFHNKELYFDRTQDGFSDIPGSPIAYWASEQLVKAFYTGEIIKEKGDTRQGMATSDN
;
A
#
# COMPACT_ATOMS: atom_id res chain seq x y z
N MET A 1 -5.72 -21.73 -5.43
CA MET A 1 -4.44 -21.14 -5.04
C MET A 1 -3.86 -21.95 -3.92
N ASP A 2 -2.74 -22.64 -4.20
CA ASP A 2 -1.96 -23.37 -3.20
C ASP A 2 -1.10 -22.40 -2.40
N LYS A 3 -1.66 -21.89 -1.29
CA LYS A 3 -0.95 -20.98 -0.39
C LYS A 3 0.30 -21.60 0.24
N ALA A 4 0.38 -22.92 0.37
CA ALA A 4 1.52 -23.59 0.98
C ALA A 4 2.73 -23.60 0.01
N ALA A 5 2.48 -23.90 -1.27
CA ALA A 5 3.49 -23.82 -2.32
C ALA A 5 4.03 -22.40 -2.47
N ILE A 6 3.13 -21.41 -2.55
CA ILE A 6 3.49 -19.99 -2.67
C ILE A 6 4.34 -19.53 -1.48
N LYS A 7 3.96 -19.93 -0.25
CA LYS A 7 4.74 -19.61 0.95
C LYS A 7 6.13 -20.21 0.92
N LYS A 8 6.23 -21.50 0.58
CA LYS A 8 7.53 -22.21 0.48
C LYS A 8 8.43 -21.50 -0.54
N PHE A 9 7.91 -21.19 -1.71
CA PHE A 9 8.64 -20.47 -2.75
C PHE A 9 9.10 -19.09 -2.28
N ALA A 10 8.20 -18.24 -1.76
CA ALA A 10 8.55 -16.86 -1.39
C ALA A 10 9.65 -16.78 -0.33
N VAL A 11 9.60 -17.65 0.69
CA VAL A 11 10.64 -17.75 1.73
C VAL A 11 11.97 -18.26 1.16
N SER A 12 11.93 -19.27 0.28
CA SER A 12 13.12 -19.77 -0.43
C SER A 12 13.75 -18.69 -1.32
N ALA A 13 12.92 -18.02 -2.12
CA ALA A 13 13.31 -16.97 -3.05
C ALA A 13 14.02 -15.82 -2.34
N ARG A 14 13.49 -15.35 -1.20
CA ARG A 14 14.15 -14.33 -0.37
C ARG A 14 15.57 -14.73 0.00
N ASN A 15 15.74 -15.92 0.57
CA ASN A 15 17.02 -16.39 1.05
C ASN A 15 18.02 -16.61 -0.10
N LYS A 16 17.58 -17.19 -1.22
CA LYS A 16 18.39 -17.37 -2.43
C LYS A 16 18.83 -16.05 -3.05
N LEU A 17 17.91 -15.08 -3.16
CA LEU A 17 18.20 -13.76 -3.73
C LEU A 17 19.18 -12.97 -2.86
N ILE A 18 18.97 -12.92 -1.54
CA ILE A 18 19.91 -12.28 -0.62
C ILE A 18 21.30 -12.92 -0.73
N ALA A 19 21.39 -14.25 -0.79
CA ALA A 19 22.66 -14.95 -0.96
C ALA A 19 23.33 -14.62 -2.30
N GLY A 20 22.56 -14.60 -3.41
CA GLY A 20 23.05 -14.26 -4.74
C GLY A 20 23.55 -12.82 -4.83
N VAL A 21 22.81 -11.86 -4.28
CA VAL A 21 23.20 -10.45 -4.21
C VAL A 21 24.47 -10.27 -3.37
N LYS A 22 24.60 -10.96 -2.23
CA LYS A 22 25.83 -10.96 -1.43
C LYS A 22 27.02 -11.53 -2.20
N GLN A 23 26.80 -12.58 -2.99
CA GLN A 23 27.85 -13.17 -3.82
C GLN A 23 28.32 -12.18 -4.90
N LYS A 24 27.40 -11.46 -5.56
CA LYS A 24 27.76 -10.39 -6.52
C LYS A 24 28.49 -9.23 -5.86
N ALA A 25 28.06 -8.79 -4.67
CA ALA A 25 28.77 -7.77 -3.90
C ALA A 25 30.21 -8.22 -3.58
N PHE A 26 30.38 -9.48 -3.16
CA PHE A 26 31.70 -10.07 -2.93
C PHE A 26 32.55 -10.08 -4.20
N GLU A 27 32.00 -10.45 -5.37
CA GLU A 27 32.69 -10.37 -6.67
C GLU A 27 33.18 -8.95 -7.00
N LEU A 28 32.47 -7.92 -6.55
CA LEU A 28 32.85 -6.51 -6.67
C LEU A 28 33.82 -6.03 -5.58
N GLY A 29 34.31 -6.95 -4.74
CA GLY A 29 35.21 -6.68 -3.62
C GLY A 29 34.54 -5.98 -2.45
N ILE A 30 33.22 -6.11 -2.29
CA ILE A 30 32.43 -5.47 -1.24
C ILE A 30 31.89 -6.53 -0.30
N THR A 31 32.17 -6.37 0.99
CA THR A 31 31.64 -7.20 2.07
C THR A 31 31.10 -6.30 3.18
N GLU A 32 30.51 -6.89 4.22
CA GLU A 32 30.02 -6.15 5.38
C GLU A 32 31.13 -5.38 6.10
N THR A 33 32.38 -5.88 6.09
CA THR A 33 33.47 -5.31 6.88
C THR A 33 34.63 -4.75 6.04
N GLU A 34 34.67 -5.03 4.75
CA GLU A 34 35.78 -4.67 3.87
C GLU A 34 35.28 -4.27 2.48
N VAL A 35 35.86 -3.18 1.94
CA VAL A 35 35.75 -2.77 0.54
C VAL A 35 37.15 -2.77 -0.06
N LYS A 36 37.37 -3.59 -1.08
CA LYS A 36 38.65 -3.68 -1.81
C LYS A 36 38.76 -2.57 -2.85
N GLU A 37 39.98 -2.12 -3.11
CA GLU A 37 40.26 -1.22 -4.24
C GLU A 37 40.28 -2.00 -5.56
N ALA A 38 39.78 -1.37 -6.63
CA ALA A 38 39.77 -1.94 -7.97
C ALA A 38 41.04 -1.56 -8.74
N GLU A 39 41.62 -2.51 -9.47
CA GLU A 39 42.74 -2.25 -10.37
C GLU A 39 42.22 -1.66 -11.68
N ILE A 40 42.51 -0.38 -11.96
CA ILE A 40 41.97 0.35 -13.11
C ILE A 40 42.83 0.13 -14.36
N TYR A 41 42.19 -0.24 -15.46
CA TYR A 41 42.78 -0.39 -16.79
C TYR A 41 42.14 0.58 -17.80
N GLN A 42 42.67 0.64 -19.03
CA GLN A 42 42.18 1.54 -20.07
C GLN A 42 40.71 1.25 -20.46
N ASP A 43 40.35 -0.03 -20.55
CA ASP A 43 39.05 -0.51 -21.04
C ASP A 43 38.09 -0.98 -19.92
N GLY A 44 38.52 -0.91 -18.66
CA GLY A 44 37.75 -1.46 -17.54
C GLY A 44 38.51 -1.48 -16.22
N PHE A 45 38.03 -2.28 -15.27
CA PHE A 45 38.70 -2.50 -13.99
C PHE A 45 38.65 -3.98 -13.57
N LEU A 46 39.69 -4.44 -12.87
CA LEU A 46 39.79 -5.79 -12.33
C LEU A 46 39.57 -5.75 -10.82
N ILE A 47 38.70 -6.61 -10.31
CA ILE A 47 38.53 -6.80 -8.87
C ILE A 47 38.18 -8.26 -8.60
N ASN A 48 38.82 -8.86 -7.58
CA ASN A 48 38.70 -10.29 -7.26
C ASN A 48 38.89 -11.24 -8.46
N GLY A 49 39.71 -10.85 -9.45
CA GLY A 49 39.98 -11.65 -10.65
C GLY A 49 38.91 -11.57 -11.73
N ILE A 50 37.90 -10.70 -11.59
CA ILE A 50 36.83 -10.47 -12.57
C ILE A 50 37.03 -9.09 -13.21
N PHE A 51 37.00 -9.04 -14.54
CA PHE A 51 37.14 -7.81 -15.31
C PHE A 51 35.77 -7.21 -15.62
N TYR A 52 35.57 -5.95 -15.28
CA TYR A 52 34.35 -5.18 -15.50
C TYR A 52 34.63 -4.05 -16.50
N LYS A 53 33.62 -3.70 -17.29
CA LYS A 53 33.70 -2.63 -18.29
C LYS A 53 33.83 -1.27 -17.63
N LYS A 54 34.46 -0.33 -18.32
CA LYS A 54 34.75 1.02 -17.79
C LYS A 54 33.52 1.78 -17.27
N TYR A 55 32.35 1.63 -17.90
CA TYR A 55 31.13 2.31 -17.43
C TYR A 55 30.64 1.78 -16.08
N GLN A 56 30.95 0.52 -15.74
CA GLN A 56 30.53 -0.13 -14.50
C GLN A 56 31.25 0.42 -13.26
N ILE A 57 32.28 1.26 -13.42
CA ILE A 57 32.95 1.86 -12.27
C ILE A 57 32.03 2.87 -11.57
N LYS A 58 31.26 3.65 -12.34
CA LYS A 58 30.27 4.59 -11.80
C LYS A 58 29.17 3.85 -11.04
N GLN A 59 28.73 2.72 -11.61
CA GLN A 59 27.79 1.79 -10.98
C GLN A 59 28.31 1.34 -9.61
N ARG A 60 29.56 0.90 -9.54
CA ARG A 60 30.19 0.47 -8.30
C ARG A 60 30.33 1.62 -7.29
N ASP A 61 30.69 2.82 -7.74
CA ASP A 61 30.82 3.99 -6.86
C ASP A 61 29.47 4.39 -6.25
N LYS A 62 28.39 4.33 -7.04
CA LYS A 62 27.03 4.54 -6.55
C LYS A 62 26.60 3.48 -5.53
N LEU A 63 26.98 2.21 -5.75
CA LEU A 63 26.75 1.14 -4.77
C LEU A 63 27.43 1.44 -3.43
N LEU A 64 28.69 1.87 -3.47
CA LEU A 64 29.45 2.20 -2.27
C LEU A 64 28.84 3.38 -1.53
N HIS A 65 28.38 4.39 -2.26
CA HIS A 65 27.68 5.55 -1.68
C HIS A 65 26.38 5.14 -0.97
N GLU A 66 25.57 4.28 -1.59
CA GLU A 66 24.34 3.77 -0.97
C GLU A 66 24.63 2.92 0.27
N ILE A 67 25.68 2.10 0.24
CA ILE A 67 26.12 1.30 1.40
C ILE A 67 26.62 2.19 2.53
N GLU A 68 27.34 3.27 2.24
CA GLU A 68 27.77 4.24 3.24
C GLU A 68 26.56 4.95 3.89
N ARG A 69 25.56 5.30 3.08
CA ARG A 69 24.35 6.02 3.52
C ARG A 69 23.41 5.15 4.35
N LYS A 70 23.11 3.94 3.88
CA LYS A 70 22.07 3.06 4.46
C LYS A 70 22.64 1.90 5.27
N GLY A 71 23.87 1.49 5.00
CA GLY A 71 24.48 0.28 5.55
C GLY A 71 24.30 -0.94 4.64
N TYR A 72 25.29 -1.84 4.69
CA TYR A 72 25.41 -3.00 3.80
C TYR A 72 24.15 -3.89 3.79
N HIS A 73 23.66 -4.32 4.96
CA HIS A 73 22.52 -5.26 5.01
C HIS A 73 21.25 -4.69 4.39
N LEU A 74 20.96 -3.41 4.61
CA LEU A 74 19.77 -2.76 4.05
C LEU A 74 19.86 -2.68 2.52
N VAL A 75 21.01 -2.28 1.96
CA VAL A 75 21.19 -2.23 0.50
C VAL A 75 21.06 -3.62 -0.12
N ILE A 76 21.64 -4.65 0.49
CA ILE A 76 21.52 -6.03 -0.02
C ILE A 76 20.07 -6.51 0.00
N GLU A 77 19.32 -6.23 1.08
CA GLU A 77 17.90 -6.58 1.15
C GLU A 77 17.05 -5.82 0.14
N GLU A 78 17.28 -4.51 -0.02
CA GLU A 78 16.59 -3.68 -1.02
C GLU A 78 16.79 -4.24 -2.43
N VAL A 79 18.04 -4.53 -2.82
CA VAL A 79 18.36 -5.06 -4.16
C VAL A 79 17.76 -6.45 -4.37
N ALA A 80 17.84 -7.34 -3.36
CA ALA A 80 17.23 -8.66 -3.44
C ALA A 80 15.71 -8.58 -3.59
N TYR A 81 15.08 -7.62 -2.92
CA TYR A 81 13.64 -7.37 -3.04
C TYR A 81 13.28 -6.81 -4.42
N THR A 82 14.06 -5.87 -4.96
CA THR A 82 13.86 -5.34 -6.32
C THR A 82 13.88 -6.46 -7.37
N TRP A 83 14.82 -7.39 -7.28
CA TRP A 83 14.87 -8.54 -8.21
C TRP A 83 13.71 -9.51 -8.00
N PHE A 84 13.34 -9.80 -6.75
CA PHE A 84 12.15 -10.60 -6.45
C PHE A 84 10.91 -9.99 -7.14
N ASN A 85 10.67 -8.70 -6.91
CA ASN A 85 9.56 -7.96 -7.47
C ASN A 85 9.49 -8.08 -9.00
N ARG A 86 10.60 -7.84 -9.69
CA ARG A 86 10.67 -7.92 -11.16
C ARG A 86 10.41 -9.33 -11.69
N PHE A 87 10.93 -10.36 -11.01
CA PHE A 87 10.66 -11.76 -11.36
C PHE A 87 9.18 -12.11 -11.20
N ILE A 88 8.56 -11.74 -10.07
CA ILE A 88 7.13 -11.99 -9.85
C ILE A 88 6.28 -11.25 -10.88
N ALA A 89 6.59 -9.99 -11.17
CA ALA A 89 5.84 -9.20 -12.13
C ALA A 89 5.92 -9.77 -13.54
N LEU A 90 7.12 -10.07 -14.03
CA LEU A 90 7.29 -10.67 -15.36
C LEU A 90 6.64 -12.06 -15.46
N ARG A 91 6.72 -12.88 -14.41
CA ARG A 91 6.04 -14.19 -14.37
C ARG A 91 4.52 -14.03 -14.43
N PHE A 92 3.97 -13.07 -13.67
CA PHE A 92 2.55 -12.78 -13.74
C PHE A 92 2.15 -12.31 -15.16
N MET A 93 2.94 -11.42 -15.76
CA MET A 93 2.64 -10.88 -17.08
C MET A 93 2.73 -11.93 -18.19
N GLU A 94 3.76 -12.80 -18.18
CA GLU A 94 3.95 -13.80 -19.24
C GLU A 94 2.90 -14.91 -19.20
N VAL A 95 2.42 -15.27 -17.99
CA VAL A 95 1.39 -16.32 -17.84
C VAL A 95 0.00 -15.79 -18.21
N ASN A 96 -0.23 -14.48 -18.09
CA ASN A 96 -1.50 -13.84 -18.43
C ASN A 96 -1.48 -13.17 -19.82
N ASP A 97 -0.44 -13.41 -20.64
CA ASP A 97 -0.28 -12.82 -21.98
C ASP A 97 -0.30 -11.27 -21.99
N TYR A 98 0.25 -10.64 -20.95
CA TYR A 98 0.29 -9.18 -20.77
C TYR A 98 1.62 -8.55 -21.21
N LEU A 99 2.63 -9.35 -21.57
CA LEU A 99 3.87 -8.84 -22.12
C LEU A 99 3.62 -8.21 -23.51
N PRO A 100 4.06 -6.97 -23.77
CA PRO A 100 3.89 -6.33 -25.07
C PRO A 100 4.52 -7.12 -26.24
N THR A 101 5.62 -7.81 -25.97
CA THR A 101 6.33 -8.67 -26.94
C THR A 101 5.56 -9.94 -27.30
N GLY A 102 4.62 -10.38 -26.46
CA GLY A 102 3.94 -11.67 -26.58
C GLY A 102 4.84 -12.90 -26.38
N ILE A 103 6.11 -12.72 -26.03
CA ILE A 103 7.10 -13.80 -25.85
C ILE A 103 7.36 -14.01 -24.36
N ARG A 104 7.29 -15.26 -23.90
CA ARG A 104 7.55 -15.62 -22.50
C ARG A 104 9.04 -15.47 -22.17
N ILE A 105 9.33 -14.87 -21.01
CA ILE A 105 10.70 -14.56 -20.58
C ILE A 105 11.30 -15.71 -19.79
N PHE A 106 10.57 -16.29 -18.84
CA PHE A 106 11.10 -17.31 -17.93
C PHE A 106 10.73 -18.73 -18.30
N SER A 107 9.70 -18.92 -19.12
CA SER A 107 9.21 -20.24 -19.50
C SER A 107 8.92 -20.30 -21.00
N SER A 108 8.41 -21.45 -21.44
CA SER A 108 7.96 -21.67 -22.82
C SER A 108 6.45 -21.91 -22.88
N ILE A 109 5.81 -21.54 -23.98
CA ILE A 109 4.42 -21.92 -24.30
C ILE A 109 4.33 -23.42 -24.61
N ASP A 110 5.39 -24.02 -25.17
CA ASP A 110 5.53 -25.46 -25.32
C ASP A 110 6.06 -26.07 -24.01
N GLU A 111 5.17 -26.72 -23.25
CA GLU A 111 5.48 -27.40 -21.97
C GLU A 111 6.60 -28.45 -22.09
N ARG A 112 6.94 -28.90 -23.30
CA ARG A 112 8.01 -29.88 -23.53
C ARG A 112 9.41 -29.23 -23.59
N LYS A 113 9.47 -27.91 -23.82
CA LYS A 113 10.73 -27.16 -23.81
C LYS A 113 11.03 -26.68 -22.39
N LYS A 114 12.24 -26.95 -21.93
CA LYS A 114 12.78 -26.40 -20.67
C LYS A 114 13.42 -25.02 -20.86
N GLU A 115 13.86 -24.73 -22.08
CA GLU A 115 14.44 -23.45 -22.45
C GLU A 115 13.33 -22.38 -22.53
N PRO A 116 13.54 -21.17 -21.99
CA PRO A 116 12.60 -20.06 -22.15
C PRO A 116 12.43 -19.62 -23.60
N ASP A 117 11.22 -19.19 -23.99
CA ASP A 117 10.95 -18.71 -25.35
C ASP A 117 11.82 -17.50 -25.72
N ALA A 118 12.14 -16.64 -24.75
CA ALA A 118 13.03 -15.51 -24.94
C ALA A 118 14.42 -15.86 -25.49
N LEU A 119 14.97 -17.03 -25.13
CA LEU A 119 16.24 -17.52 -25.70
C LEU A 119 16.03 -18.17 -27.06
N ALA A 120 15.02 -19.04 -27.16
CA ALA A 120 14.72 -19.78 -28.38
C ALA A 120 14.30 -18.88 -29.55
N GLU A 121 13.69 -17.73 -29.26
CA GLU A 121 13.09 -16.81 -30.22
C GLU A 121 13.67 -15.39 -30.11
N VAL A 122 14.93 -15.25 -29.68
CA VAL A 122 15.60 -13.95 -29.48
C VAL A 122 15.55 -13.03 -30.70
N GLU A 123 15.53 -13.58 -31.91
CA GLU A 123 15.43 -12.80 -33.17
C GLU A 123 14.14 -11.97 -33.24
N LEU A 124 13.04 -12.47 -32.66
CA LEU A 124 11.75 -11.76 -32.60
C LEU A 124 11.76 -10.62 -31.58
N LEU A 125 12.69 -10.66 -30.62
CA LEU A 125 12.82 -9.66 -29.55
C LEU A 125 13.74 -8.49 -29.91
N ILE A 126 14.51 -8.59 -30.99
CA ILE A 126 15.54 -7.60 -31.34
C ILE A 126 14.94 -6.20 -31.48
N ASP A 127 13.89 -6.06 -32.28
CA ASP A 127 13.26 -4.77 -32.56
C ASP A 127 12.42 -4.29 -31.37
N ASP A 128 11.67 -5.19 -30.72
CA ASP A 128 10.77 -4.82 -29.62
C ASP A 128 11.51 -4.36 -28.35
N LEU A 129 12.71 -4.93 -28.10
CA LEU A 129 13.53 -4.65 -26.92
C LEU A 129 14.77 -3.80 -27.22
N ASP A 130 14.92 -3.29 -28.45
CA ASP A 130 16.09 -2.53 -28.89
C ASP A 130 17.40 -3.27 -28.55
N LEU A 131 17.49 -4.55 -28.91
CA LEU A 131 18.68 -5.37 -28.67
C LEU A 131 19.80 -4.99 -29.64
N ASP A 132 21.03 -5.16 -29.16
CA ASP A 132 22.22 -4.95 -29.99
C ASP A 132 22.48 -6.27 -30.73
N VAL A 133 22.27 -6.25 -32.04
CA VAL A 133 22.36 -7.42 -32.91
C VAL A 133 23.75 -8.06 -32.86
N ASP A 134 24.81 -7.25 -32.87
CA ASP A 134 26.19 -7.75 -32.84
C ASP A 134 26.47 -8.45 -31.51
N LYS A 135 25.98 -7.88 -30.41
CA LYS A 135 26.10 -8.48 -29.07
C LYS A 135 25.29 -9.79 -28.94
N VAL A 136 24.10 -9.86 -29.52
CA VAL A 136 23.28 -11.09 -29.51
C VAL A 136 24.03 -12.21 -30.24
N TYR A 137 24.54 -11.94 -31.44
CA TYR A 137 25.30 -12.94 -32.20
C TYR A 137 26.62 -13.33 -31.51
N GLU A 138 27.34 -12.39 -30.88
CA GLU A 138 28.54 -12.68 -30.09
C GLU A 138 28.25 -13.70 -28.99
N LEU A 139 27.16 -13.51 -28.23
CA LEU A 139 26.78 -14.38 -27.12
C LEU A 139 26.28 -15.75 -27.62
N GLN A 140 25.52 -15.79 -28.72
CA GLN A 140 25.08 -17.04 -29.34
C GLN A 140 26.26 -17.87 -29.88
N ASP A 141 27.21 -17.22 -30.58
CA ASP A 141 28.41 -17.89 -31.10
C ASP A 141 29.31 -18.43 -29.97
N ALA A 142 29.34 -17.73 -28.82
CA ALA A 142 30.02 -18.17 -27.61
C ALA A 142 29.28 -19.28 -26.84
N ASN A 143 28.00 -19.57 -27.17
CA ASN A 143 27.08 -20.39 -26.38
C ASN A 143 26.95 -19.90 -24.93
N ASP A 144 26.91 -18.58 -24.74
CA ASP A 144 26.75 -17.93 -23.42
C ASP A 144 25.28 -17.58 -23.17
N ASP A 145 24.46 -18.62 -23.00
CA ASP A 145 23.02 -18.50 -22.80
C ASP A 145 22.66 -17.71 -21.54
N GLU A 146 23.50 -17.77 -20.51
CA GLU A 146 23.28 -17.10 -19.24
C GLU A 146 23.42 -15.58 -19.38
N ASP A 147 24.47 -15.09 -20.03
CA ASP A 147 24.63 -13.65 -20.24
C ASP A 147 23.71 -13.12 -21.35
N LEU A 148 23.34 -13.95 -22.34
CA LEU A 148 22.29 -13.62 -23.30
C LEU A 148 20.94 -13.44 -22.60
N PHE A 149 20.57 -14.38 -21.72
CA PHE A 149 19.34 -14.32 -20.94
C PHE A 149 19.29 -13.07 -20.06
N LYS A 150 20.35 -12.77 -19.32
CA LYS A 150 20.43 -11.53 -18.51
C LYS A 150 20.27 -10.29 -19.38
N TYR A 151 20.89 -10.26 -20.57
CA TYR A 151 20.79 -9.13 -21.47
C TYR A 151 19.34 -8.88 -21.93
N ILE A 152 18.65 -9.94 -22.36
CA ILE A 152 17.23 -9.87 -22.76
C ILE A 152 16.36 -9.44 -21.58
N PHE A 153 16.55 -10.05 -20.41
CA PHE A 153 15.81 -9.75 -19.19
C PHE A 153 15.94 -8.27 -18.77
N ILE A 154 17.16 -7.73 -18.77
CA ILE A 154 17.41 -6.32 -18.44
C ILE A 154 16.73 -5.39 -19.45
N LYS A 155 16.82 -5.72 -20.74
CA LYS A 155 16.20 -4.95 -21.83
C LYS A 155 14.67 -4.98 -21.73
N GLN A 156 14.08 -6.14 -21.43
CA GLN A 156 12.66 -6.28 -21.15
C GLN A 156 12.22 -5.42 -19.95
N CYS A 157 12.98 -5.44 -18.85
CA CYS A 157 12.69 -4.60 -17.68
C CYS A 157 12.72 -3.11 -18.05
N ASN A 158 13.75 -2.66 -18.77
CA ASN A 158 13.87 -1.26 -19.19
C ASN A 158 12.70 -0.84 -20.10
N LYS A 159 12.29 -1.71 -21.04
CA LYS A 159 11.14 -1.43 -21.91
C LYS A 159 9.83 -1.32 -21.15
N LEU A 160 9.62 -2.21 -20.17
CA LEU A 160 8.48 -2.11 -19.27
C LEU A 160 8.55 -0.87 -18.38
N GLY A 161 9.73 -0.33 -18.09
CA GLY A 161 9.91 0.92 -17.35
C GLY A 161 9.34 2.15 -18.04
N GLU A 162 9.28 2.16 -19.37
CA GLU A 162 8.63 3.23 -20.15
C GLU A 162 7.11 3.27 -19.92
N ILE A 163 6.52 2.11 -19.60
CA ILE A 163 5.07 1.91 -19.42
C ILE A 163 4.71 1.95 -17.93
N MET A 164 5.53 1.30 -17.10
CA MET A 164 5.32 1.06 -15.68
C MET A 164 6.53 1.50 -14.84
N PRO A 165 6.84 2.82 -14.82
CA PRO A 165 8.07 3.34 -14.24
C PRO A 165 8.19 3.14 -12.73
N VAL A 166 7.07 2.98 -12.01
CA VAL A 166 7.08 2.74 -10.56
C VAL A 166 7.57 1.32 -10.24
N MET A 167 7.21 0.32 -11.05
CA MET A 167 7.58 -1.08 -10.82
C MET A 167 8.91 -1.43 -11.48
N PHE A 168 9.12 -0.92 -12.70
CA PHE A 168 10.29 -1.14 -13.52
C PHE A 168 11.06 0.16 -13.67
N GLU A 169 11.43 0.76 -12.54
CA GLU A 169 12.34 1.92 -12.55
C GLU A 169 13.52 1.59 -13.47
N THR A 170 13.91 2.55 -14.31
CA THR A 170 15.08 2.41 -15.19
C THR A 170 16.22 1.89 -14.35
N ILE A 171 16.83 0.78 -14.77
CA ILE A 171 17.88 0.14 -14.00
C ILE A 171 19.05 1.12 -13.91
N GLU A 172 19.11 1.89 -12.83
CA GLU A 172 20.20 2.80 -12.58
C GLU A 172 21.37 2.05 -11.95
N ASP A 173 22.48 2.12 -12.66
CA ASP A 173 23.85 1.90 -12.26
C ASP A 173 24.14 0.61 -11.46
N TYR A 174 23.90 0.55 -10.15
CA TYR A 174 24.45 -0.55 -9.33
C TYR A 174 23.57 -1.78 -9.17
N THR A 175 22.25 -1.67 -9.33
CA THR A 175 21.35 -2.81 -9.09
C THR A 175 21.62 -3.94 -10.09
N GLU A 176 21.94 -3.58 -11.34
CA GLU A 176 22.38 -4.49 -12.41
C GLU A 176 23.63 -5.29 -12.03
N LEU A 177 24.63 -4.64 -11.42
CA LEU A 177 25.86 -5.31 -10.98
C LEU A 177 25.59 -6.41 -9.96
N LEU A 178 24.49 -6.29 -9.24
CA LEU A 178 24.08 -7.19 -8.19
C LEU A 178 23.03 -8.21 -8.64
N LEU A 179 22.69 -8.27 -9.93
CA LEU A 179 21.86 -9.34 -10.48
C LEU A 179 22.55 -10.70 -10.28
N PRO A 180 21.91 -11.68 -9.61
CA PRO A 180 22.50 -12.98 -9.38
C PRO A 180 22.90 -13.71 -10.68
N ASN A 181 23.95 -14.52 -10.60
CA ASN A 181 24.35 -15.43 -11.68
C ASN A 181 23.57 -16.76 -11.61
N ASN A 182 23.66 -17.55 -12.68
CA ASN A 182 23.06 -18.88 -12.84
C ASN A 182 21.52 -18.84 -12.76
N LEU A 183 20.92 -17.85 -13.42
CA LEU A 183 19.48 -17.64 -13.49
C LEU A 183 18.76 -18.74 -14.28
N LEU A 184 19.46 -19.45 -15.19
CA LEU A 184 18.91 -20.57 -15.95
C LEU A 184 19.08 -21.93 -15.27
N ALA A 185 19.81 -22.01 -14.16
CA ALA A 185 20.09 -23.28 -13.48
C ALA A 185 18.84 -23.87 -12.78
N GLU A 186 18.79 -25.20 -12.61
CA GLU A 186 17.71 -25.89 -11.87
C GLU A 186 17.67 -25.51 -10.38
N THR A 187 18.72 -24.88 -9.85
CA THR A 187 18.76 -24.35 -8.46
C THR A 187 18.36 -22.89 -8.37
N SER A 188 18.09 -22.22 -9.50
CA SER A 188 17.79 -20.80 -9.56
C SER A 188 16.43 -20.46 -8.96
N VAL A 189 16.25 -19.19 -8.59
CA VAL A 189 14.95 -18.69 -8.13
C VAL A 189 13.90 -18.69 -9.25
N ILE A 190 14.32 -18.52 -10.51
CA ILE A 190 13.40 -18.54 -11.66
C ILE A 190 12.88 -19.96 -11.89
N HIS A 191 13.77 -20.97 -11.83
CA HIS A 191 13.36 -22.36 -11.94
C HIS A 191 12.38 -22.76 -10.84
N ASP A 192 12.68 -22.43 -9.57
CA ASP A 192 11.76 -22.66 -8.46
C ASP A 192 10.40 -21.99 -8.73
N MET A 193 10.39 -20.75 -9.23
CA MET A 193 9.15 -20.00 -9.48
C MET A 193 8.26 -20.65 -10.54
N VAL A 194 8.87 -21.13 -11.63
CA VAL A 194 8.17 -21.77 -12.75
C VAL A 194 7.67 -23.16 -12.39
N THR A 195 8.38 -23.88 -11.50
CA THR A 195 8.10 -25.30 -11.21
C THR A 195 7.37 -25.54 -9.89
N ASP A 196 7.64 -24.77 -8.84
CA ASP A 196 6.99 -24.94 -7.53
C ASP A 196 5.58 -24.32 -7.49
N ILE A 197 5.25 -23.39 -8.40
CA ILE A 197 3.94 -22.73 -8.46
C ILE A 197 3.24 -23.02 -9.79
N GLU A 198 2.11 -23.70 -9.70
CA GLU A 198 1.24 -24.02 -10.84
C GLU A 198 0.80 -22.76 -11.63
N GLU A 199 0.84 -22.80 -12.97
CA GLU A 199 0.42 -21.66 -13.81
C GLU A 199 -1.01 -21.20 -13.51
N SER A 200 -1.90 -22.13 -13.14
CA SER A 200 -3.30 -21.81 -12.80
C SER A 200 -3.44 -20.90 -11.57
N ASP A 201 -2.42 -20.80 -10.72
CA ASP A 201 -2.45 -19.90 -9.57
C ASP A 201 -2.02 -18.47 -9.94
N TRP A 202 -1.29 -18.29 -11.04
CA TRP A 202 -0.95 -16.98 -11.60
C TRP A 202 -2.10 -16.34 -12.39
N THR A 203 -3.07 -17.12 -12.87
CA THR A 203 -4.19 -16.66 -13.72
C THR A 203 -5.48 -16.36 -12.98
N LYS A 204 -5.65 -16.83 -11.73
CA LYS A 204 -6.93 -16.72 -11.00
C LYS A 204 -7.24 -15.28 -10.60
N GLU A 205 -6.32 -14.66 -9.86
CA GLU A 205 -6.47 -13.29 -9.37
C GLU A 205 -5.09 -12.67 -9.12
N VAL A 206 -5.02 -11.34 -9.22
CA VAL A 206 -3.84 -10.55 -8.85
C VAL A 206 -3.45 -10.76 -7.38
N GLU A 207 -4.32 -11.35 -6.55
CA GLU A 207 -4.06 -11.68 -5.15
C GLU A 207 -2.80 -12.54 -4.92
N ILE A 208 -2.40 -13.41 -5.86
CA ILE A 208 -1.17 -14.23 -5.72
C ILE A 208 0.05 -13.36 -5.40
N ILE A 209 0.09 -12.18 -6.01
CA ILE A 209 1.14 -11.18 -5.82
C ILE A 209 1.16 -10.73 -4.35
N GLY A 210 0.00 -10.40 -3.79
CA GLY A 210 -0.15 -10.05 -2.37
C GLY A 210 0.38 -11.14 -1.44
N TRP A 211 0.04 -12.42 -1.71
CA TRP A 211 0.53 -13.55 -0.92
C TRP A 211 2.04 -13.76 -1.05
N LEU A 212 2.60 -13.66 -2.26
CA LEU A 212 4.04 -13.79 -2.49
C LEU A 212 4.82 -12.76 -1.67
N TYR A 213 4.38 -11.52 -1.65
CA TYR A 213 5.03 -10.47 -0.88
C TYR A 213 4.87 -10.65 0.62
N GLN A 214 3.67 -10.99 1.08
CA GLN A 214 3.41 -11.30 2.48
C GLN A 214 4.34 -12.39 3.00
N TYR A 215 4.50 -13.48 2.24
CA TYR A 215 5.37 -14.58 2.63
C TYR A 215 6.85 -14.27 2.47
N TYR A 216 7.23 -13.42 1.51
CA TYR A 216 8.60 -12.95 1.38
C TYR A 216 9.06 -12.25 2.66
N ILE A 217 8.24 -11.37 3.23
CA ILE A 217 8.62 -10.58 4.42
C ILE A 217 8.38 -11.30 5.76
N SER A 218 7.77 -12.49 5.77
CA SER A 218 7.26 -13.10 7.01
C SER A 218 8.35 -13.37 8.05
N GLU A 219 9.54 -13.82 7.63
CA GLU A 219 10.66 -14.07 8.56
C GLU A 219 11.14 -12.79 9.23
N ARG A 220 11.16 -11.66 8.49
CA ARG A 220 11.53 -10.35 9.03
C ARG A 220 10.46 -9.84 9.99
N LYS A 221 9.19 -10.02 9.66
CA LYS A 221 8.04 -9.71 10.55
C LYS A 221 8.14 -10.47 11.87
N ASP A 222 8.39 -11.78 11.82
CA ASP A 222 8.57 -12.62 13.02
C ASP A 222 9.73 -12.14 13.90
N GLN A 223 10.85 -11.74 13.30
CA GLN A 223 11.99 -11.17 14.01
C GLN A 223 11.64 -9.86 14.72
N VAL A 224 10.95 -8.94 14.04
CA VAL A 224 10.51 -7.66 14.62
C VAL A 224 9.54 -7.88 15.79
N PHE A 225 8.59 -8.82 15.66
CA PHE A 225 7.70 -9.18 16.77
C PHE A 225 8.43 -9.83 17.95
N ALA A 226 9.46 -10.63 17.69
CA ALA A 226 10.31 -11.20 18.75
C ALA A 226 11.07 -10.11 19.51
N ASP A 227 11.51 -9.05 18.83
CA ASP A 227 12.22 -7.94 19.45
C ASP A 227 11.28 -7.01 20.22
N LEU A 228 10.05 -6.81 19.74
CA LEU A 228 8.98 -6.14 20.49
C LEU A 228 8.67 -6.82 21.83
N LYS A 229 8.63 -8.17 21.85
CA LYS A 229 8.45 -8.93 23.10
C LYS A 229 9.59 -8.72 24.10
N LYS A 230 10.75 -8.28 23.65
CA LYS A 230 11.91 -7.91 24.48
C LYS A 230 11.92 -6.42 24.87
N ASN A 231 10.83 -5.69 24.64
CA ASN A 231 10.70 -4.23 24.84
C ASN A 231 11.69 -3.39 24.02
N ILE A 232 12.15 -3.89 22.86
CA ILE A 232 12.94 -3.09 21.92
C ILE A 232 11.97 -2.21 21.13
N LYS A 233 12.22 -0.90 21.10
CA LYS A 233 11.39 0.07 20.36
C LYS A 233 11.55 -0.12 18.85
N ILE A 234 10.48 0.14 18.10
CA ILE A 234 10.47 0.02 16.64
C ILE A 234 11.29 1.18 16.05
N SER A 235 12.30 0.86 15.25
CA SER A 235 13.03 1.84 14.43
C SER A 235 12.24 2.17 13.16
N LYS A 236 12.56 3.30 12.51
CA LYS A 236 11.88 3.79 11.31
C LYS A 236 11.81 2.74 10.20
N GLU A 237 12.89 1.99 10.01
CA GLU A 237 13.06 0.96 8.98
C GLU A 237 12.25 -0.32 9.28
N ASN A 238 11.77 -0.48 10.51
CA ASN A 238 11.03 -1.65 10.96
C ASN A 238 9.53 -1.37 11.19
N ILE A 239 9.07 -0.12 11.00
CA ILE A 239 7.65 0.23 11.10
C ILE A 239 6.80 -0.61 10.14
N PRO A 240 7.10 -0.70 8.82
CA PRO A 240 6.26 -1.46 7.89
C PRO A 240 6.07 -2.92 8.33
N ALA A 241 7.18 -3.60 8.69
CA ALA A 241 7.15 -4.99 9.12
C ALA A 241 6.35 -5.23 10.42
N ALA A 242 6.27 -4.24 11.31
CA ALA A 242 5.51 -4.34 12.56
C ALA A 242 4.02 -4.09 12.39
N THR A 243 3.61 -3.32 11.39
CA THR A 243 2.23 -2.81 11.26
C THR A 243 1.44 -3.41 10.10
N GLU A 244 2.09 -4.14 9.19
CA GLU A 244 1.43 -4.72 8.02
C GLU A 244 0.52 -5.89 8.41
N LEU A 245 -0.78 -5.73 8.20
CA LEU A 245 -1.82 -6.74 8.39
C LEU A 245 -2.65 -6.86 7.12
N PHE A 246 -2.72 -8.06 6.55
CA PHE A 246 -3.52 -8.29 5.36
C PHE A 246 -5.01 -8.33 5.70
N THR A 247 -5.81 -7.49 5.05
CA THR A 247 -7.26 -7.47 5.25
C THR A 247 -7.93 -8.59 4.46
N PRO A 248 -8.67 -9.53 5.10
CA PRO A 248 -9.45 -10.53 4.39
C PRO A 248 -10.35 -9.90 3.32
N ARG A 249 -10.41 -10.54 2.14
CA ARG A 249 -11.14 -10.02 0.97
C ARG A 249 -12.56 -9.59 1.32
N TRP A 250 -13.33 -10.40 2.03
CA TRP A 250 -14.72 -10.08 2.36
C TRP A 250 -14.89 -8.81 3.21
N ILE A 251 -13.91 -8.48 4.06
CA ILE A 251 -13.94 -7.25 4.88
C ILE A 251 -13.66 -6.05 3.99
N VAL A 252 -12.69 -6.17 3.06
CA VAL A 252 -12.47 -5.16 2.01
C VAL A 252 -13.75 -4.93 1.22
N GLN A 253 -14.42 -6.02 0.80
CA GLN A 253 -15.66 -5.95 0.04
C GLN A 253 -16.76 -5.26 0.84
N TYR A 254 -16.95 -5.64 2.11
CA TYR A 254 -17.87 -4.97 3.01
C TYR A 254 -17.63 -3.46 3.09
N MET A 255 -16.39 -3.02 3.32
CA MET A 255 -16.06 -1.60 3.45
C MET A 255 -16.32 -0.83 2.15
N VAL A 256 -15.91 -1.37 1.00
CA VAL A 256 -16.05 -0.70 -0.30
C VAL A 256 -17.49 -0.73 -0.80
N ASP A 257 -18.19 -1.85 -0.71
CA ASP A 257 -19.60 -1.98 -1.12
C ASP A 257 -20.48 -0.99 -0.37
N ASN A 258 -20.26 -0.86 0.94
CA ASN A 258 -21.07 0.00 1.80
C ASN A 258 -20.59 1.46 1.85
N SER A 259 -19.48 1.81 1.19
CA SER A 259 -19.01 3.19 1.04
C SER A 259 -19.13 3.67 -0.41
N LEU A 260 -18.28 3.18 -1.32
CA LEU A 260 -18.29 3.53 -2.75
C LEU A 260 -19.56 3.05 -3.46
N GLY A 261 -19.91 1.77 -3.30
CA GLY A 261 -21.13 1.22 -3.91
C GLY A 261 -22.38 1.97 -3.43
N ARG A 262 -22.48 2.16 -2.11
CA ARG A 262 -23.55 2.94 -1.47
C ARG A 262 -23.62 4.39 -1.95
N LEU A 263 -22.51 5.12 -1.99
CA LEU A 263 -22.46 6.50 -2.46
C LEU A 263 -23.14 6.64 -3.83
N TRP A 264 -22.85 5.72 -4.74
CA TRP A 264 -23.44 5.71 -6.07
C TRP A 264 -24.91 5.31 -6.05
N LEU A 265 -25.24 4.17 -5.44
CA LEU A 265 -26.58 3.58 -5.45
C LEU A 265 -27.63 4.44 -4.73
N GLU A 266 -27.23 5.24 -3.74
CA GLU A 266 -28.14 6.19 -3.07
C GLU A 266 -28.72 7.21 -4.05
N SER A 267 -27.92 7.66 -5.03
CA SER A 267 -28.34 8.64 -6.03
C SER A 267 -28.80 8.01 -7.34
N HIS A 268 -28.34 6.79 -7.63
CA HIS A 268 -28.61 6.05 -8.86
C HIS A 268 -29.06 4.61 -8.55
N PRO A 269 -30.30 4.40 -8.04
CA PRO A 269 -30.79 3.07 -7.71
C PRO A 269 -30.73 2.11 -8.89
N ASN A 270 -30.06 0.96 -8.71
CA ASN A 270 -29.89 -0.05 -9.74
C ASN A 270 -29.70 -1.43 -9.10
N GLU A 271 -30.77 -2.24 -9.11
CA GLU A 271 -30.78 -3.59 -8.52
C GLU A 271 -29.78 -4.54 -9.18
N THR A 272 -29.55 -4.39 -10.49
CA THR A 272 -28.60 -5.25 -11.24
C THR A 272 -27.16 -4.95 -10.83
N LEU A 273 -26.84 -3.67 -10.62
CA LEU A 273 -25.53 -3.26 -10.11
C LEU A 273 -25.35 -3.70 -8.66
N GLN A 274 -26.36 -3.47 -7.81
CA GLN A 274 -26.31 -3.85 -6.41
C GLN A 274 -26.09 -5.36 -6.21
N ALA A 275 -26.69 -6.21 -7.05
CA ALA A 275 -26.49 -7.66 -7.02
C ALA A 275 -25.03 -8.10 -7.27
N LYS A 276 -24.17 -7.22 -7.81
CA LYS A 276 -22.73 -7.45 -8.02
C LYS A 276 -21.87 -7.02 -6.83
N LEU A 277 -22.47 -6.44 -5.79
CA LEU A 277 -21.82 -6.00 -4.56
C LEU A 277 -22.13 -7.02 -3.43
N PRO A 278 -21.32 -8.09 -3.29
CA PRO A 278 -21.67 -9.25 -2.48
C PRO A 278 -21.88 -8.96 -0.99
N TYR A 279 -21.24 -7.91 -0.45
CA TYR A 279 -21.34 -7.53 0.96
C TYR A 279 -22.09 -6.20 1.16
N TYR A 280 -22.79 -5.71 0.14
CA TYR A 280 -23.68 -4.57 0.28
C TYR A 280 -24.79 -4.87 1.30
N LEU A 281 -24.97 -3.97 2.28
CA LEU A 281 -26.02 -4.08 3.28
C LEU A 281 -27.25 -3.29 2.86
N GLU A 282 -28.41 -3.92 2.88
CA GLU A 282 -29.66 -3.17 2.84
C GLU A 282 -29.77 -2.27 4.08
N ALA A 283 -30.17 -1.01 3.87
CA ALA A 283 -30.41 -0.11 4.99
C ALA A 283 -31.60 -0.63 5.82
N ALA A 284 -31.51 -0.50 7.14
CA ALA A 284 -32.66 -0.72 8.02
C ALA A 284 -33.84 0.19 7.63
N GLU A 285 -35.07 -0.22 7.94
CA GLU A 285 -36.25 0.60 7.71
C GLU A 285 -36.15 1.91 8.51
N GLN A 286 -35.97 3.04 7.83
CA GLN A 286 -35.69 4.31 8.46
C GLN A 286 -36.98 5.07 8.85
N PRO A 287 -36.97 5.86 9.94
CA PRO A 287 -38.04 6.80 10.25
C PRO A 287 -38.32 7.82 9.13
N GLU A 288 -39.55 8.31 9.00
CA GLU A 288 -39.93 9.25 7.93
C GLU A 288 -39.11 10.54 7.90
N ASP A 289 -38.74 11.07 9.07
CA ASP A 289 -37.88 12.26 9.20
C ASP A 289 -36.45 11.99 8.72
N VAL A 290 -35.94 10.78 8.94
CA VAL A 290 -34.64 10.33 8.44
C VAL A 290 -34.69 10.15 6.92
N ILE A 291 -35.74 9.54 6.37
CA ILE A 291 -35.92 9.39 4.91
C ILE A 291 -35.86 10.75 4.22
N LYS A 292 -36.55 11.76 4.75
CA LYS A 292 -36.52 13.13 4.20
C LYS A 292 -35.11 13.74 4.23
N GLN A 293 -34.35 13.50 5.29
CA GLN A 293 -32.95 13.95 5.37
C GLN A 293 -32.07 13.26 4.32
N LEU A 294 -32.23 11.95 4.13
CA LEU A 294 -31.47 11.17 3.16
C LEU A 294 -31.77 11.59 1.71
N GLU A 295 -33.03 11.90 1.37
CA GLU A 295 -33.38 12.40 0.03
C GLU A 295 -32.65 13.71 -0.32
N LEU A 296 -32.37 14.56 0.67
CA LEU A 296 -31.62 15.81 0.46
C LEU A 296 -30.13 15.59 0.17
N LEU A 297 -29.60 14.40 0.45
CA LEU A 297 -28.20 14.06 0.24
C LEU A 297 -27.93 13.40 -1.11
N LYS A 298 -28.98 13.08 -1.88
CA LYS A 298 -28.85 12.48 -3.21
C LYS A 298 -28.37 13.50 -4.23
N ASP A 299 -27.47 13.08 -5.11
CA ASP A 299 -27.02 13.86 -6.26
C ASP A 299 -27.14 13.05 -7.56
N PRO A 300 -28.28 13.17 -8.28
CA PRO A 300 -28.49 12.46 -9.54
C PRO A 300 -27.65 13.00 -10.71
N LYS A 301 -26.82 14.03 -10.48
CA LYS A 301 -25.91 14.59 -11.49
C LYS A 301 -24.45 14.23 -11.21
N LEU A 302 -24.17 13.49 -10.13
CA LEU A 302 -22.84 13.04 -9.78
C LEU A 302 -22.24 12.23 -10.93
N LYS A 303 -21.07 12.66 -11.43
CA LYS A 303 -20.33 11.93 -12.47
C LYS A 303 -19.31 10.99 -11.85
N LEU A 304 -19.08 9.85 -12.48
CA LEU A 304 -18.13 8.86 -11.97
C LEU A 304 -16.71 9.39 -11.90
N GLU A 305 -16.26 10.16 -12.89
CA GLU A 305 -14.91 10.75 -12.93
C GLU A 305 -14.68 11.79 -11.81
N GLU A 306 -15.73 12.28 -11.17
CA GLU A 306 -15.66 13.26 -10.08
C GLU A 306 -15.56 12.58 -8.69
N ILE A 307 -15.82 11.26 -8.61
CA ILE A 307 -15.75 10.48 -7.36
C ILE A 307 -14.30 10.11 -7.07
N LYS A 308 -13.74 10.65 -5.99
CA LYS A 308 -12.38 10.34 -5.55
C LYS A 308 -12.39 9.36 -4.38
N PHE A 309 -11.65 8.26 -4.54
CA PHE A 309 -11.47 7.20 -3.56
C PHE A 309 -10.03 7.19 -3.05
N LEU A 310 -9.84 7.27 -1.74
CA LEU A 310 -8.52 7.23 -1.10
C LEU A 310 -8.37 6.00 -0.20
N ASP A 311 -7.21 5.35 -0.31
CA ASP A 311 -6.66 4.54 0.79
C ASP A 311 -5.37 5.19 1.36
N PRO A 312 -5.42 5.84 2.54
CA PRO A 312 -4.24 6.49 3.14
C PRO A 312 -3.20 5.53 3.73
N CYS A 313 -3.49 4.22 3.78
CA CYS A 313 -2.56 3.17 4.23
C CYS A 313 -2.70 1.96 3.29
N MET A 314 -2.44 2.18 2.00
CA MET A 314 -2.86 1.24 0.95
C MET A 314 -2.19 -0.14 1.01
N GLY A 315 -1.04 -0.26 1.67
CA GLY A 315 -0.23 -1.47 1.68
C GLY A 315 0.02 -1.96 0.25
N SER A 316 -0.23 -3.24 0.01
CA SER A 316 -0.14 -3.87 -1.31
C SER A 316 -1.36 -3.63 -2.23
N GLY A 317 -2.26 -2.72 -1.87
CA GLY A 317 -3.34 -2.23 -2.74
C GLY A 317 -4.62 -3.08 -2.75
N HIS A 318 -4.84 -3.97 -1.79
CA HIS A 318 -6.02 -4.86 -1.77
C HIS A 318 -7.36 -4.11 -1.81
N ILE A 319 -7.46 -3.01 -1.05
CA ILE A 319 -8.64 -2.14 -1.06
C ILE A 319 -8.78 -1.44 -2.41
N LEU A 320 -7.69 -0.93 -2.98
CA LEU A 320 -7.67 -0.24 -4.28
C LEU A 320 -8.05 -1.18 -5.44
N VAL A 321 -7.58 -2.43 -5.43
CA VAL A 321 -7.92 -3.44 -6.43
C VAL A 321 -9.41 -3.76 -6.39
N TYR A 322 -10.01 -3.89 -5.21
CA TYR A 322 -11.46 -4.12 -5.13
C TYR A 322 -12.27 -2.86 -5.46
N ALA A 323 -11.82 -1.67 -5.03
CA ALA A 323 -12.42 -0.41 -5.44
C ALA A 323 -12.41 -0.26 -6.98
N PHE A 324 -11.31 -0.67 -7.63
CA PHE A 324 -11.22 -0.73 -9.09
C PHE A 324 -12.32 -1.63 -9.69
N GLU A 325 -12.51 -2.86 -9.16
CA GLU A 325 -13.58 -3.76 -9.61
C GLU A 325 -14.96 -3.13 -9.48
N VAL A 326 -15.25 -2.47 -8.34
CA VAL A 326 -16.52 -1.77 -8.13
C VAL A 326 -16.68 -0.64 -9.14
N PHE A 327 -15.67 0.21 -9.33
CA PHE A 327 -15.72 1.28 -10.33
C PHE A 327 -15.96 0.74 -11.74
N VAL A 328 -15.34 -0.40 -12.13
CA VAL A 328 -15.62 -1.03 -13.43
C VAL A 328 -17.11 -1.30 -13.60
N GLU A 329 -17.75 -1.88 -12.59
CA GLU A 329 -19.20 -2.14 -12.64
C GLU A 329 -20.03 -0.85 -12.67
N LEU A 330 -19.60 0.20 -11.95
CA LEU A 330 -20.24 1.52 -12.00
C LEU A 330 -20.17 2.12 -13.43
N TYR A 331 -18.98 2.20 -14.02
CA TYR A 331 -18.80 2.75 -15.37
C TYR A 331 -19.53 1.94 -16.44
N LYS A 332 -19.50 0.60 -16.35
CA LYS A 332 -20.29 -0.28 -17.23
C LYS A 332 -21.79 0.02 -17.13
N SER A 333 -22.30 0.27 -15.92
CA SER A 333 -23.72 0.62 -15.71
C SER A 333 -24.11 1.93 -16.38
N GLN A 334 -23.15 2.84 -16.62
CA GLN A 334 -23.34 4.12 -17.29
C GLN A 334 -23.06 4.06 -18.80
N GLY A 335 -22.80 2.87 -19.36
CA GLY A 335 -22.63 2.67 -20.80
C GLY A 335 -21.25 3.05 -21.34
N TYR A 336 -20.24 3.17 -20.48
CA TYR A 336 -18.87 3.41 -20.91
C TYR A 336 -18.32 2.17 -21.65
N ARG A 337 -17.44 2.41 -22.62
CA ARG A 337 -16.77 1.35 -23.35
C ARG A 337 -15.74 0.67 -22.45
N GLU A 338 -15.82 -0.64 -22.30
CA GLU A 338 -14.98 -1.41 -21.37
C GLU A 338 -13.46 -1.17 -21.52
N GLN A 339 -13.00 -0.93 -22.75
CA GLN A 339 -11.58 -0.67 -23.05
C GLN A 339 -11.06 0.68 -22.52
N ASP A 340 -11.96 1.66 -22.33
CA ASP A 340 -11.61 3.02 -21.89
C ASP A 340 -11.71 3.16 -20.35
N ILE A 341 -12.53 2.31 -19.71
CA ILE A 341 -12.81 2.34 -18.27
C ILE A 341 -11.55 2.28 -17.40
N PRO A 342 -10.60 1.36 -17.63
CA PRO A 342 -9.44 1.20 -16.74
C PRO A 342 -8.60 2.47 -16.59
N LYS A 343 -8.38 3.20 -17.68
CA LYS A 343 -7.61 4.45 -17.67
C LYS A 343 -8.33 5.53 -16.86
N LEU A 344 -9.64 5.68 -17.06
CA LEU A 344 -10.46 6.64 -16.30
C LEU A 344 -10.39 6.37 -14.79
N ILE A 345 -10.48 5.10 -14.39
CA ILE A 345 -10.41 4.71 -12.96
C ILE A 345 -9.06 5.09 -12.36
N ILE A 346 -7.96 4.75 -13.04
CA ILE A 346 -6.62 5.00 -12.53
C ILE A 346 -6.32 6.50 -12.43
N GLU A 347 -6.69 7.28 -13.44
CA GLU A 347 -6.32 8.70 -13.53
C GLU A 347 -7.23 9.60 -12.68
N HIS A 348 -8.52 9.26 -12.54
CA HIS A 348 -9.50 10.14 -11.91
C HIS A 348 -9.96 9.67 -10.53
N ASN A 349 -10.09 8.37 -10.32
CA ASN A 349 -10.82 7.82 -9.18
C ASN A 349 -9.92 7.36 -8.04
N LEU A 350 -8.84 6.62 -8.33
CA LEU A 350 -8.04 5.97 -7.29
C LEU A 350 -6.87 6.81 -6.82
N TYR A 351 -6.74 6.92 -5.50
CA TYR A 351 -5.65 7.57 -4.80
C TYR A 351 -5.18 6.67 -3.65
N GLY A 352 -3.88 6.67 -3.39
CA GLY A 352 -3.33 5.83 -2.33
C GLY A 352 -2.01 6.36 -1.79
N LEU A 353 -1.82 6.18 -0.48
CA LEU A 353 -0.60 6.52 0.22
C LEU A 353 -0.12 5.33 1.04
N ASP A 354 1.19 5.13 1.08
CA ASP A 354 1.82 4.20 2.01
C ASP A 354 3.15 4.75 2.53
N LEU A 355 3.66 4.19 3.62
CA LEU A 355 4.98 4.51 4.15
C LEU A 355 6.08 3.73 3.41
N ASP A 356 5.77 2.50 2.99
CA ASP A 356 6.76 1.60 2.39
C ASP A 356 6.74 1.76 0.85
N PRO A 357 7.87 2.20 0.24
CA PRO A 357 7.98 2.25 -1.22
C PRO A 357 7.73 0.88 -1.85
N ARG A 358 8.15 -0.19 -1.17
CA ARG A 358 7.97 -1.56 -1.65
C ARG A 358 6.50 -1.91 -1.78
N ALA A 359 5.71 -1.70 -0.72
CA ALA A 359 4.27 -1.94 -0.72
C ALA A 359 3.56 -1.10 -1.81
N THR A 360 3.99 0.16 -1.97
CA THR A 360 3.47 1.04 -3.03
C THR A 360 3.73 0.51 -4.43
N GLN A 361 4.94 0.00 -4.71
CA GLN A 361 5.23 -0.65 -5.99
C GLN A 361 4.30 -1.83 -6.26
N LEU A 362 3.93 -2.59 -5.22
CA LEU A 362 2.99 -3.72 -5.35
C LEU A 362 1.57 -3.24 -5.61
N ALA A 363 1.11 -2.23 -4.87
CA ALA A 363 -0.21 -1.64 -5.07
C ALA A 363 -0.34 -1.09 -6.50
N TYR A 364 0.69 -0.37 -6.95
CA TYR A 364 0.81 0.09 -8.32
C TYR A 364 0.71 -1.06 -9.31
N PHE A 365 1.56 -2.09 -9.18
CA PHE A 365 1.56 -3.22 -10.10
C PHE A 365 0.23 -3.97 -10.10
N ALA A 366 -0.35 -4.21 -8.91
CA ALA A 366 -1.60 -4.92 -8.76
C ALA A 366 -2.77 -4.18 -9.44
N VAL A 367 -2.88 -2.87 -9.26
CA VAL A 367 -3.89 -2.03 -9.94
C VAL A 367 -3.66 -2.04 -11.45
N MET A 368 -2.42 -1.88 -11.92
CA MET A 368 -2.08 -1.89 -13.34
C MET A 368 -2.38 -3.25 -14.00
N MET A 369 -2.07 -4.37 -13.34
CA MET A 369 -2.39 -5.71 -13.83
C MET A 369 -3.89 -5.96 -13.85
N LYS A 370 -4.61 -5.52 -12.81
CA LYS A 370 -6.06 -5.61 -12.78
C LYS A 370 -6.67 -4.83 -13.95
N ALA A 371 -6.20 -3.62 -14.19
CA ALA A 371 -6.60 -2.78 -15.31
C ALA A 371 -6.28 -3.43 -16.66
N ARG A 372 -5.10 -4.03 -16.81
CA ARG A 372 -4.65 -4.67 -18.06
C ARG A 372 -5.53 -5.87 -18.43
N GLY A 373 -6.09 -6.56 -17.45
CA GLY A 373 -7.07 -7.62 -17.66
C GLY A 373 -8.42 -7.17 -18.23
N TYR A 374 -8.73 -5.86 -18.21
CA TYR A 374 -9.94 -5.30 -18.85
C TYR A 374 -9.66 -4.58 -20.17
N SER A 375 -8.42 -4.14 -20.42
CA SER A 375 -8.06 -3.39 -21.63
C SER A 375 -6.71 -3.81 -22.18
N ASP A 376 -6.72 -4.36 -23.39
CA ASP A 376 -5.48 -4.76 -24.08
C ASP A 376 -4.62 -3.58 -24.52
N ARG A 377 -5.27 -2.42 -24.66
CA ARG A 377 -4.66 -1.16 -25.11
C ARG A 377 -4.15 -0.32 -23.96
N LEU A 378 -4.21 -0.83 -22.72
CA LEU A 378 -3.81 -0.07 -21.54
C LEU A 378 -2.38 0.47 -21.69
N PHE A 379 -1.49 -0.34 -22.28
CA PHE A 379 -0.07 0.00 -22.45
C PHE A 379 0.25 0.75 -23.75
N ASP A 380 -0.76 1.09 -24.56
CA ASP A 380 -0.57 1.92 -25.76
C ASP A 380 -0.30 3.40 -25.41
N SER A 381 -0.51 3.79 -24.14
CA SER A 381 -0.27 5.15 -23.65
C SER A 381 0.27 5.12 -22.23
N THR A 382 1.07 6.13 -21.86
CA THR A 382 1.48 6.33 -20.47
C THR A 382 0.27 6.57 -19.59
N ILE A 383 0.25 5.93 -18.42
CA ILE A 383 -0.81 6.05 -17.43
C ILE A 383 -0.26 6.74 -16.20
N LYS A 384 -0.95 7.80 -15.78
CA LYS A 384 -0.61 8.50 -14.54
C LYS A 384 -1.43 7.94 -13.39
N THR A 385 -0.76 7.39 -12.39
CA THR A 385 -1.39 6.97 -11.13
C THR A 385 -1.36 8.09 -10.10
N ASN A 386 -2.23 8.01 -9.10
CA ASN A 386 -2.19 8.86 -7.90
C ASN A 386 -1.81 8.04 -6.65
N LEU A 387 -0.87 7.10 -6.82
CA LEU A 387 -0.38 6.21 -5.77
C LEU A 387 1.05 6.61 -5.42
N TYR A 388 1.29 6.93 -4.15
CA TYR A 388 2.58 7.45 -3.70
C TYR A 388 3.01 6.79 -2.40
N TRP A 389 4.32 6.56 -2.24
CA TRP A 389 4.88 6.38 -0.91
C TRP A 389 5.29 7.74 -0.35
N ILE A 390 5.25 7.90 0.96
CA ILE A 390 5.65 9.14 1.63
C ILE A 390 7.17 9.24 1.69
N GLU A 391 7.72 10.41 1.31
CA GLU A 391 9.16 10.69 1.31
C GLU A 391 9.56 11.67 2.43
N ASP A 392 10.82 11.60 2.84
CA ASP A 392 11.41 12.61 3.72
C ASP A 392 12.06 13.73 2.91
N SER A 393 11.98 14.95 3.44
CA SER A 393 12.73 16.10 2.92
C SER A 393 14.17 16.19 3.46
N GLN A 394 14.60 15.35 4.41
CA GLN A 394 15.93 15.44 5.05
C GLN A 394 17.12 15.42 4.07
N GLN A 395 16.92 14.83 2.89
CA GLN A 395 17.92 14.77 1.82
C GLN A 395 18.00 16.05 0.97
N ILE A 396 17.09 17.01 1.19
CA ILE A 396 17.04 18.31 0.52
C ILE A 396 17.74 19.33 1.42
N THR A 397 18.86 19.88 0.94
CA THR A 397 19.68 20.84 1.68
C THR A 397 19.19 22.27 1.52
N GLU A 398 19.68 23.21 2.35
CA GLU A 398 19.41 24.64 2.16
C GLU A 398 19.91 25.16 0.79
N HIS A 399 20.95 24.53 0.22
CA HIS A 399 21.42 24.87 -1.11
C HIS A 399 20.42 24.43 -2.19
N ASP A 400 19.89 23.22 -2.05
CA ASP A 400 18.86 22.66 -2.94
C ASP A 400 17.59 23.52 -2.94
N VAL A 401 17.17 23.98 -1.77
CA VAL A 401 16.06 24.93 -1.60
C VAL A 401 16.31 26.22 -2.38
N LYS A 402 17.48 26.86 -2.16
CA LYS A 402 17.83 28.10 -2.86
C LYS A 402 17.95 27.91 -4.37
N LEU A 403 18.43 26.75 -4.81
CA LEU A 403 18.54 26.42 -6.23
C LEU A 403 17.16 26.27 -6.86
N PHE A 404 16.22 25.62 -6.17
CA PHE A 404 14.88 25.38 -6.67
C PHE A 404 14.05 26.66 -6.70
N VAL A 405 13.81 27.28 -5.55
CA VAL A 405 12.89 28.44 -5.43
C VAL A 405 13.57 29.79 -5.45
N GLY A 406 14.89 29.88 -5.22
CA GLY A 406 15.60 31.17 -5.16
C GLY A 406 14.89 32.19 -4.28
N ASP A 407 14.75 33.42 -4.79
CA ASP A 407 14.00 34.52 -4.16
C ASP A 407 12.57 34.65 -4.75
N THR A 408 11.96 33.56 -5.21
CA THR A 408 10.56 33.59 -5.69
C THR A 408 9.58 33.76 -4.54
N ASP A 409 8.36 34.21 -4.86
CA ASP A 409 7.26 34.31 -3.89
C ASP A 409 6.85 32.95 -3.28
N LEU A 410 7.34 31.83 -3.84
CA LEU A 410 7.11 30.46 -3.37
C LEU A 410 8.12 29.99 -2.32
N ALA A 411 9.14 30.80 -2.00
CA ALA A 411 10.23 30.39 -1.13
C ALA A 411 9.77 30.03 0.29
N ASP A 412 8.88 30.84 0.89
CA ASP A 412 8.36 30.57 2.23
C ASP A 412 7.53 29.29 2.26
N ASP A 413 6.62 29.12 1.29
CA ASP A 413 5.77 27.93 1.16
C ASP A 413 6.60 26.65 0.96
N PHE A 414 7.65 26.73 0.15
CA PHE A 414 8.54 25.60 -0.09
C PHE A 414 9.35 25.24 1.16
N ASN A 415 9.86 26.22 1.91
CA ASN A 415 10.57 25.97 3.17
C ASN A 415 9.66 25.32 4.21
N GLU A 416 8.42 25.80 4.35
CA GLU A 416 7.44 25.20 5.26
C GLU A 416 7.07 23.78 4.84
N LEU A 417 6.94 23.52 3.53
CA LEU A 417 6.72 22.17 3.00
C LEU A 417 7.89 21.23 3.35
N MET A 418 9.13 21.69 3.19
CA MET A 418 10.30 20.87 3.54
C MET A 418 10.36 20.59 5.04
N GLU A 419 10.08 21.56 5.92
CA GLU A 419 10.05 21.27 7.37
C GLU A 419 8.87 20.33 7.73
N THR A 420 7.72 20.46 7.07
CA THR A 420 6.54 19.58 7.26
C THR A 420 6.85 18.12 6.93
N PHE A 421 7.61 17.86 5.85
CA PHE A 421 7.97 16.52 5.38
C PHE A 421 9.31 16.00 5.91
N LYS A 422 9.93 16.68 6.87
CA LYS A 422 11.22 16.30 7.44
C LYS A 422 11.26 14.88 7.98
N ASP A 423 10.20 14.45 8.64
CA ASP A 423 10.04 13.10 9.16
C ASP A 423 8.92 12.34 8.43
N GLY A 424 8.76 12.60 7.12
CA GLY A 424 7.71 12.02 6.29
C GLY A 424 7.61 10.50 6.38
N LYS A 425 8.72 9.78 6.22
CA LYS A 425 8.83 8.31 6.35
C LYS A 425 8.68 7.79 7.79
N LEU A 426 8.50 8.65 8.78
CA LEU A 426 8.10 8.26 10.14
C LEU A 426 6.59 8.49 10.37
N LEU A 427 6.08 9.62 9.89
CA LEU A 427 4.71 10.05 10.11
C LEU A 427 3.74 9.38 9.13
N GLY A 428 4.13 9.25 7.87
CA GLY A 428 3.26 8.75 6.81
C GLY A 428 2.07 9.67 6.58
N SER A 429 0.89 9.10 6.38
CA SER A 429 -0.30 9.86 6.00
C SER A 429 -0.95 10.66 7.14
N ILE A 430 -0.37 10.71 8.34
CA ILE A 430 -0.86 11.55 9.44
C ILE A 430 -0.30 12.98 9.40
N ILE A 431 0.54 13.30 8.42
CA ILE A 431 1.13 14.62 8.24
C ILE A 431 0.03 15.65 8.00
N GLU A 432 -0.07 16.61 8.92
CA GLU A 432 -0.90 17.81 8.77
C GLU A 432 -0.13 18.85 7.94
N VAL A 433 -0.52 19.00 6.67
CA VAL A 433 0.07 19.97 5.74
C VAL A 433 -0.60 21.33 5.94
N PRO A 434 0.15 22.42 6.20
CA PRO A 434 -0.41 23.76 6.33
C PRO A 434 -0.97 24.28 4.99
N GLU A 435 -1.64 25.44 5.03
CA GLU A 435 -2.11 26.10 3.81
C GLU A 435 -0.90 26.66 3.03
N LEU A 436 -0.62 26.09 1.86
CA LEU A 436 0.53 26.38 1.00
C LEU A 436 0.09 26.48 -0.47
N ASP A 437 0.79 27.24 -1.31
CA ASP A 437 0.57 27.27 -2.77
C ASP A 437 1.18 26.04 -3.47
N LEU A 438 0.60 24.87 -3.20
CA LEU A 438 1.02 23.59 -3.82
C LEU A 438 0.87 23.59 -5.35
N VAL A 439 -0.10 24.36 -5.89
CA VAL A 439 -0.31 24.49 -7.33
C VAL A 439 0.82 25.31 -7.96
N GLY A 440 1.19 26.44 -7.34
CA GLY A 440 2.35 27.24 -7.71
C GLY A 440 3.63 26.43 -7.69
N LEU A 441 3.89 25.70 -6.61
CA LEU A 441 5.06 24.80 -6.48
C LEU A 441 5.09 23.74 -7.58
N LYS A 442 3.95 23.11 -7.88
CA LYS A 442 3.86 22.10 -8.95
C LYS A 442 4.12 22.68 -10.34
N ASN A 443 3.59 23.88 -10.63
CA ASN A 443 3.87 24.58 -11.88
C ASN A 443 5.35 25.00 -11.98
N HIS A 444 5.97 25.34 -10.84
CA HIS A 444 7.38 25.67 -10.76
C HIS A 444 8.28 24.47 -11.07
N VAL A 445 7.94 23.27 -10.61
CA VAL A 445 8.62 22.01 -11.00
C VAL A 445 8.68 21.88 -12.53
N GLN A 446 7.55 22.07 -13.23
CA GLN A 446 7.51 21.94 -14.69
C GLN A 446 8.35 23.01 -15.39
N SER A 447 8.32 24.24 -14.87
CA SER A 447 9.14 25.35 -15.39
C SER A 447 10.63 25.06 -15.19
N PHE A 448 11.01 24.49 -14.04
CA PHE A 448 12.39 24.12 -13.73
C PHE A 448 12.91 22.97 -14.60
N LYS A 449 12.08 21.95 -14.85
CA LYS A 449 12.42 20.83 -15.76
C LYS A 449 12.80 21.34 -17.15
N ASN A 450 11.99 22.25 -17.70
CA ASN A 450 12.14 22.80 -19.05
C ASN A 450 13.26 23.84 -19.21
N ASN A 451 13.96 24.22 -18.12
CA ASN A 451 15.02 25.21 -18.20
C ASN A 451 16.35 24.59 -18.68
N ASP A 452 16.89 25.05 -19.80
CA ASP A 452 18.12 24.49 -20.43
C ASP A 452 19.44 24.90 -19.75
N LEU A 453 19.42 25.42 -18.52
CA LEU A 453 20.63 25.77 -17.78
C LEU A 453 21.54 24.53 -17.58
N ALA A 454 22.73 24.60 -18.16
CA ALA A 454 23.69 23.50 -18.30
C ALA A 454 24.91 23.63 -17.36
N ASP A 455 24.67 23.81 -16.07
CA ASP A 455 25.70 23.57 -15.05
C ASP A 455 25.54 22.14 -14.51
N MET A 456 26.67 21.46 -14.25
CA MET A 456 26.73 20.13 -13.66
C MET A 456 25.94 20.04 -12.34
N PHE A 457 25.94 21.10 -11.52
CA PHE A 457 25.13 21.13 -10.29
C PHE A 457 23.62 21.12 -10.57
N VAL A 458 23.17 21.82 -11.63
CA VAL A 458 21.76 21.85 -12.01
C VAL A 458 21.33 20.51 -12.60
N ILE A 459 22.21 19.85 -13.36
CA ILE A 459 21.98 18.50 -13.89
C ILE A 459 21.83 17.51 -12.73
N ASP A 460 22.78 17.49 -11.80
CA ASP A 460 22.73 16.62 -10.62
C ASP A 460 21.45 16.86 -9.79
N PHE A 461 21.08 18.12 -9.57
CA PHE A 461 19.85 18.46 -8.88
C PHE A 461 18.60 17.94 -9.61
N LYS A 462 18.53 18.10 -10.93
CA LYS A 462 17.40 17.62 -11.74
C LYS A 462 17.27 16.11 -11.73
N GLU A 463 18.39 15.39 -11.72
CA GLU A 463 18.41 13.92 -11.72
C GLU A 463 18.13 13.37 -10.31
N ASN A 464 18.72 13.96 -9.26
CA ASN A 464 18.76 13.35 -7.93
C ASN A 464 17.91 14.05 -6.86
N LYS A 465 17.45 15.30 -7.06
CA LYS A 465 16.70 16.06 -6.03
C LYS A 465 15.30 16.45 -6.49
N LEU A 466 15.16 16.90 -7.73
CA LEU A 466 13.88 17.34 -8.28
C LEU A 466 12.80 16.25 -8.28
N PRO A 467 13.07 14.96 -8.55
CA PRO A 467 12.06 13.91 -8.45
C PRO A 467 11.50 13.75 -7.04
N ILE A 468 12.36 13.84 -6.02
CA ILE A 468 11.96 13.79 -4.61
C ILE A 468 11.07 15.00 -4.28
N ILE A 469 11.45 16.19 -4.72
CA ILE A 469 10.67 17.42 -4.51
C ILE A 469 9.29 17.31 -5.17
N GLU A 470 9.23 16.85 -6.42
CA GLU A 470 7.97 16.63 -7.12
C GLU A 470 7.09 15.62 -6.40
N GLN A 471 7.67 14.53 -5.89
CA GLN A 471 6.96 13.52 -5.14
C GLN A 471 6.41 14.09 -3.82
N ILE A 472 7.19 14.87 -3.06
CA ILE A 472 6.72 15.54 -1.82
C ILE A 472 5.56 16.49 -2.12
N ILE A 473 5.64 17.28 -3.20
CA ILE A 473 4.54 18.17 -3.62
C ILE A 473 3.29 17.36 -3.97
N ASP A 474 3.43 16.27 -4.73
CA ASP A 474 2.32 15.39 -5.09
C ASP A 474 1.68 14.73 -3.85
N GLN A 475 2.49 14.24 -2.90
CA GLN A 475 2.03 13.70 -1.62
C GLN A 475 1.26 14.75 -0.82
N ALA A 476 1.76 15.99 -0.74
CA ALA A 476 1.09 17.09 -0.06
C ALA A 476 -0.26 17.44 -0.69
N ILE A 477 -0.38 17.37 -2.02
CA ILE A 477 -1.66 17.57 -2.71
C ILE A 477 -2.65 16.47 -2.32
N VAL A 478 -2.22 15.21 -2.27
CA VAL A 478 -3.07 14.08 -1.85
C VAL A 478 -3.51 14.24 -0.38
N LEU A 479 -2.61 14.66 0.51
CA LEU A 479 -2.91 14.86 1.94
C LEU A 479 -3.82 16.06 2.23
N THR A 480 -3.83 17.08 1.38
CA THR A 480 -4.68 18.28 1.55
C THR A 480 -6.04 18.15 0.85
N GLN A 481 -6.12 17.32 -0.19
CA GLN A 481 -7.34 17.05 -0.94
C GLN A 481 -8.43 16.40 -0.08
N LYS A 482 -9.70 16.57 -0.48
CA LYS A 482 -10.86 15.88 0.10
C LYS A 482 -11.45 14.84 -0.86
N TYR A 483 -11.91 13.73 -0.29
CA TYR A 483 -12.33 12.52 -1.00
C TYR A 483 -13.79 12.19 -0.75
N ASP A 484 -14.49 11.67 -1.76
CA ASP A 484 -15.88 11.22 -1.60
C ASP A 484 -15.94 9.94 -0.77
N VAL A 485 -14.90 9.11 -0.89
CA VAL A 485 -14.75 7.85 -0.16
C VAL A 485 -13.32 7.70 0.36
N VAL A 486 -13.17 7.39 1.65
CA VAL A 486 -11.87 7.01 2.26
C VAL A 486 -11.99 5.62 2.87
N VAL A 487 -11.25 4.62 2.40
CA VAL A 487 -11.30 3.27 2.97
C VAL A 487 -9.90 2.78 3.29
N THR A 488 -9.69 2.25 4.50
CA THR A 488 -8.35 1.81 4.90
C THR A 488 -8.33 0.77 6.01
N ASN A 489 -7.23 0.02 6.07
CA ASN A 489 -6.81 -0.73 7.27
C ASN A 489 -5.58 -0.03 7.85
N PRO A 490 -5.73 0.80 8.90
CA PRO A 490 -4.62 1.58 9.42
C PRO A 490 -3.64 0.73 10.26
N PRO A 491 -2.41 1.22 10.50
CA PRO A 491 -1.45 0.55 11.37
C PRO A 491 -1.93 0.45 12.82
N TYR A 492 -1.75 -0.71 13.46
CA TYR A 492 -2.11 -0.95 14.86
C TYR A 492 -0.87 -0.81 15.74
N MET A 493 -0.72 0.34 16.40
CA MET A 493 0.44 0.62 17.23
C MET A 493 0.03 1.48 18.43
N GLY A 494 -0.11 0.82 19.58
CA GLY A 494 -0.33 1.51 20.84
C GLY A 494 0.87 2.36 21.23
N ARG A 495 0.64 3.38 22.06
CA ARG A 495 1.65 4.38 22.47
C ARG A 495 3.01 3.83 22.96
N LYS A 496 3.05 2.62 23.52
CA LYS A 496 4.31 1.98 23.97
C LYS A 496 5.22 1.53 22.80
N GLY A 497 4.64 1.26 21.63
CA GLY A 497 5.38 0.88 20.42
C GLY A 497 5.96 2.05 19.65
N MET A 498 5.45 3.28 19.88
CA MET A 498 5.90 4.49 19.19
C MET A 498 7.28 4.96 19.69
N ASN A 499 8.11 5.46 18.77
CA ASN A 499 9.32 6.20 19.13
C ASN A 499 8.98 7.58 19.75
N ALA A 500 9.99 8.31 20.21
CA ALA A 500 9.76 9.55 20.97
C ALA A 500 9.20 10.67 20.09
N GLU A 501 9.66 10.73 18.84
CA GLU A 501 9.30 11.70 17.82
C GLU A 501 7.82 11.52 17.43
N LEU A 502 7.42 10.31 17.02
CA LEU A 502 6.04 9.98 16.68
C LEU A 502 5.09 10.18 17.86
N ALA A 503 5.46 9.72 19.06
CA ALA A 503 4.66 9.90 20.27
C ALA A 503 4.45 11.39 20.62
N THR A 504 5.45 12.23 20.33
CA THR A 504 5.35 13.68 20.53
C THR A 504 4.44 14.31 19.49
N TYR A 505 4.56 13.90 18.22
CA TYR A 505 3.74 14.38 17.12
C TYR A 505 2.25 14.06 17.35
N VAL A 506 1.89 12.79 17.58
CA VAL A 506 0.48 12.40 17.80
C VAL A 506 -0.12 13.06 19.04
N LYS A 507 0.67 13.30 20.08
CA LYS A 507 0.19 14.03 21.27
C LYS A 507 -0.07 15.51 20.99
N LYS A 508 0.68 16.11 20.06
CA LYS A 508 0.54 17.51 19.68
C LYS A 508 -0.66 17.74 18.76
N TYR A 509 -0.81 16.91 17.72
CA TYR A 509 -1.81 17.11 16.66
C TYR A 509 -3.09 16.27 16.86
N TYR A 510 -3.00 15.10 17.48
CA TYR A 510 -4.09 14.12 17.59
C TYR A 510 -4.35 13.70 19.04
N LYS A 511 -4.50 14.70 19.92
CA LYS A 511 -4.51 14.50 21.38
C LYS A 511 -5.54 13.48 21.85
N ASP A 512 -6.74 13.49 21.27
CA ASP A 512 -7.87 12.66 21.72
C ASP A 512 -7.83 11.23 21.17
N SER A 513 -7.04 10.96 20.12
CA SER A 513 -6.77 9.63 19.57
C SER A 513 -5.36 9.10 19.80
N SER A 514 -4.46 9.88 20.41
CA SER A 514 -3.02 9.57 20.62
C SER A 514 -2.69 8.28 21.39
N ALA A 515 -3.70 7.51 21.82
CA ALA A 515 -3.53 6.22 22.48
C ALA A 515 -3.05 5.11 21.51
N ASP A 516 -3.46 5.16 20.25
CA ASP A 516 -3.08 4.18 19.21
C ASP A 516 -3.11 4.82 17.80
N LEU A 517 -2.26 4.37 16.88
CA LEU A 517 -2.27 4.89 15.50
C LEU A 517 -3.57 4.61 14.76
N TYR A 518 -4.22 3.46 14.94
CA TYR A 518 -5.49 3.20 14.26
C TYR A 518 -6.55 4.24 14.62
N ALA A 519 -6.48 4.75 15.86
CA ALA A 519 -7.38 5.74 16.40
C ALA A 519 -7.07 7.13 15.79
N VAL A 520 -5.78 7.47 15.61
CA VAL A 520 -5.36 8.67 14.88
C VAL A 520 -5.92 8.66 13.46
N PHE A 521 -5.84 7.50 12.79
CA PHE A 521 -6.38 7.34 11.45
C PHE A 521 -7.91 7.46 11.36
N MET A 522 -8.66 7.32 12.46
CA MET A 522 -10.09 7.62 12.47
C MET A 522 -10.34 9.12 12.29
N GLU A 523 -9.54 9.95 12.96
CA GLU A 523 -9.58 11.41 12.79
C GLU A 523 -9.13 11.77 11.37
N VAL A 524 -8.01 11.22 10.89
CA VAL A 524 -7.48 11.47 9.53
C VAL A 524 -8.49 11.08 8.45
N ALA A 525 -9.11 9.90 8.53
CA ALA A 525 -10.10 9.45 7.55
C ALA A 525 -11.32 10.38 7.51
N SER A 526 -11.81 10.81 8.68
CA SER A 526 -12.89 11.79 8.76
C SER A 526 -12.45 13.15 8.19
N GLN A 527 -11.24 13.64 8.51
CA GLN A 527 -10.70 14.90 8.00
C GLN A 527 -10.54 14.91 6.48
N LEU A 528 -10.03 13.82 5.89
CA LEU A 528 -9.83 13.65 4.45
C LEU A 528 -11.14 13.42 3.68
N SER A 529 -12.20 12.98 4.35
CA SER A 529 -13.52 12.84 3.73
C SER A 529 -14.15 14.20 3.42
N LYS A 530 -14.76 14.33 2.23
CA LYS A 530 -15.65 15.45 1.87
C LYS A 530 -16.86 15.49 2.80
N LYS A 531 -17.48 16.66 2.91
CA LYS A 531 -18.78 16.78 3.56
C LYS A 531 -19.76 15.80 2.90
N TYR A 532 -20.48 15.01 3.69
CA TYR A 532 -21.39 13.95 3.23
C TYR A 532 -20.72 12.74 2.55
N GLY A 533 -19.40 12.70 2.44
CA GLY A 533 -18.64 11.54 1.96
C GLY A 533 -18.64 10.39 2.97
N TYR A 534 -18.21 9.22 2.51
CA TYR A 534 -18.12 8.02 3.32
C TYR A 534 -16.68 7.72 3.70
N PHE A 535 -16.49 7.11 4.87
CA PHE A 535 -15.26 6.40 5.17
C PHE A 535 -15.51 5.04 5.81
N GLY A 536 -14.69 4.06 5.44
CA GLY A 536 -14.75 2.68 5.93
C GLY A 536 -13.41 2.26 6.52
N MET A 537 -13.43 1.63 7.69
CA MET A 537 -12.19 1.20 8.35
C MET A 537 -12.35 -0.15 9.04
N ILE A 538 -11.24 -0.87 9.21
CA ILE A 538 -11.12 -1.98 10.16
C ILE A 538 -10.11 -1.62 11.25
N ASN A 539 -10.57 -1.57 12.50
CA ASN A 539 -9.79 -1.15 13.66
C ASN A 539 -9.90 -2.16 14.80
N GLN A 540 -9.09 -1.99 15.85
CA GLN A 540 -9.29 -2.74 17.08
C GLN A 540 -10.58 -2.29 17.79
N HIS A 541 -11.44 -3.22 18.21
CA HIS A 541 -12.73 -2.88 18.83
C HIS A 541 -12.61 -2.16 20.19
N SER A 542 -11.40 -2.01 20.74
CA SER A 542 -11.15 -1.41 22.05
C SER A 542 -11.58 0.06 22.09
N TRP A 543 -11.54 0.75 20.94
CA TRP A 543 -12.08 2.11 20.81
C TRP A 543 -13.58 2.19 21.10
N MET A 544 -14.34 1.10 20.96
CA MET A 544 -15.77 1.08 21.26
C MET A 544 -16.07 1.17 22.77
N PHE A 545 -15.11 0.84 23.65
CA PHE A 545 -15.39 0.62 25.08
C PHE A 545 -14.42 1.32 26.04
N LEU A 546 -13.12 1.33 25.77
CA LEU A 546 -12.14 1.77 26.77
C LEU A 546 -12.21 3.27 27.01
N SER A 547 -12.01 3.70 28.26
CA SER A 547 -12.02 5.11 28.66
C SER A 547 -10.91 5.94 27.98
N SER A 548 -9.80 5.30 27.60
CA SER A 548 -8.72 5.95 26.83
C SER A 548 -9.17 6.50 25.48
N PHE A 549 -10.27 5.96 24.92
CA PHE A 549 -10.83 6.37 23.64
C PHE A 549 -12.17 7.13 23.79
N GLU A 550 -12.58 7.48 25.01
CA GLU A 550 -13.87 8.15 25.26
C GLU A 550 -13.98 9.49 24.54
N LYS A 551 -12.93 10.32 24.59
CA LYS A 551 -12.92 11.63 23.90
C LYS A 551 -12.98 11.49 22.39
N LEU A 552 -12.20 10.56 21.84
CA LEU A 552 -12.27 10.21 20.42
C LEU A 552 -13.67 9.75 20.04
N ARG A 553 -14.26 8.80 20.78
CA ARG A 553 -15.62 8.31 20.53
C ARG A 553 -16.62 9.46 20.45
N ASN A 554 -16.61 10.35 21.44
CA ASN A 554 -17.53 11.49 21.46
C ASN A 554 -17.30 12.40 20.24
N SER A 555 -16.06 12.78 19.94
CA SER A 555 -15.71 13.62 18.79
C SER A 555 -16.16 13.01 17.45
N ILE A 556 -15.94 11.70 17.27
CA ILE A 556 -16.34 10.98 16.06
C ILE A 556 -17.87 10.92 15.93
N LEU A 557 -18.60 10.61 17.00
CA LEU A 557 -20.06 10.52 17.00
C LEU A 557 -20.75 11.88 16.83
N GLU A 558 -20.11 12.97 17.25
CA GLU A 558 -20.62 14.34 17.09
C GLU A 558 -20.49 14.87 15.66
N SER A 559 -19.59 14.29 14.84
CA SER A 559 -19.28 14.79 13.50
C SER A 559 -19.56 13.79 12.37
N ASN A 560 -19.78 12.51 12.72
CA ASN A 560 -19.98 11.43 11.75
C ASN A 560 -21.14 10.53 12.18
N GLN A 561 -21.84 9.98 11.18
CA GLN A 561 -22.96 9.06 11.35
C GLN A 561 -22.44 7.64 11.11
N ILE A 562 -22.57 6.76 12.10
CA ILE A 562 -22.39 5.33 11.86
C ILE A 562 -23.51 4.86 10.94
N TYR A 563 -23.13 4.24 9.81
CA TYR A 563 -24.07 3.63 8.86
C TYR A 563 -24.19 2.14 9.09
N SER A 564 -23.05 1.47 9.26
CA SER A 564 -23.01 0.05 9.62
C SER A 564 -21.73 -0.32 10.35
N MET A 565 -21.75 -1.43 11.07
CA MET A 565 -20.57 -1.99 11.74
C MET A 565 -20.64 -3.51 11.84
N ALA A 566 -19.62 -4.19 11.31
CA ALA A 566 -19.37 -5.61 11.55
C ALA A 566 -18.41 -5.77 12.75
N HIS A 567 -18.93 -6.19 13.90
CA HIS A 567 -18.15 -6.43 15.10
C HIS A 567 -17.55 -7.83 15.07
N LEU A 568 -16.27 -7.92 14.72
CA LEU A 568 -15.59 -9.17 14.38
C LEU A 568 -15.05 -9.90 15.60
N GLY A 569 -14.55 -9.19 16.61
CA GLY A 569 -13.86 -9.82 17.75
C GLY A 569 -12.51 -10.40 17.35
N THR A 570 -12.12 -11.53 17.99
CA THR A 570 -10.83 -12.20 17.75
C THR A 570 -10.80 -12.91 16.40
N ARG A 571 -9.59 -13.30 15.94
CA ARG A 571 -9.38 -14.19 14.77
C ARG A 571 -10.03 -13.70 13.46
N ALA A 572 -10.14 -12.38 13.30
CA ALA A 572 -10.57 -11.77 12.05
C ALA A 572 -9.46 -11.82 10.98
N PHE A 573 -8.20 -11.78 11.41
CA PHE A 573 -7.03 -11.94 10.56
C PHE A 573 -6.50 -13.37 10.68
N SER A 574 -6.36 -14.08 9.55
CA SER A 574 -5.83 -15.45 9.54
C SER A 574 -4.36 -15.53 9.99
N GLU A 575 -3.64 -14.42 9.92
CA GLU A 575 -2.23 -14.29 10.29
C GLU A 575 -1.99 -14.25 11.80
N ILE A 576 -2.96 -13.75 12.57
CA ILE A 576 -2.79 -13.52 14.00
C ILE A 576 -3.38 -14.70 14.76
N GLY A 577 -2.50 -15.60 15.20
CA GLY A 577 -2.87 -16.67 16.12
C GLY A 577 -3.33 -16.12 17.48
N GLY A 578 -4.43 -16.66 18.00
CA GLY A 578 -4.93 -16.36 19.34
C GLY A 578 -5.90 -15.17 19.41
N GLU A 579 -6.03 -14.59 20.61
CA GLU A 579 -6.99 -13.51 20.94
C GLU A 579 -6.33 -12.14 21.05
N VAL A 580 -5.12 -11.99 20.51
CA VAL A 580 -4.26 -10.80 20.70
C VAL A 580 -4.86 -9.56 20.05
N VAL A 581 -5.54 -9.72 18.92
CA VAL A 581 -6.18 -8.63 18.17
C VAL A 581 -7.68 -8.89 18.07
N GLN A 582 -8.45 -7.95 18.61
CA GLN A 582 -9.90 -7.96 18.59
C GLN A 582 -10.38 -6.79 17.75
N THR A 583 -11.16 -7.05 16.70
CA THR A 583 -11.41 -6.06 15.64
C THR A 583 -12.89 -5.78 15.41
N THR A 584 -13.12 -4.66 14.76
CA THR A 584 -14.42 -4.23 14.25
C THR A 584 -14.19 -3.50 12.94
N SER A 585 -15.04 -3.75 11.95
CA SER A 585 -15.06 -2.97 10.71
C SER A 585 -16.34 -2.15 10.65
N PHE A 586 -16.25 -0.92 10.18
CA PHE A 586 -17.38 0.00 10.16
C PHE A 586 -17.34 0.91 8.95
N VAL A 587 -18.52 1.42 8.58
CA VAL A 587 -18.67 2.49 7.59
C VAL A 587 -19.42 3.65 8.23
N MET A 588 -18.87 4.85 8.07
CA MET A 588 -19.41 6.10 8.56
C MET A 588 -19.58 7.11 7.43
N ARG A 589 -20.46 8.09 7.64
CA ARG A 589 -20.65 9.24 6.75
C ARG A 589 -20.30 10.53 7.47
N LYS A 590 -19.65 11.48 6.80
CA LYS A 590 -19.26 12.78 7.39
C LYS A 590 -20.43 13.77 7.48
N ILE A 591 -21.38 13.42 8.33
CA ILE A 591 -22.58 14.15 8.74
C ILE A 591 -23.18 13.42 9.95
N VAL A 592 -23.94 14.08 10.81
CA VAL A 592 -24.82 13.41 11.79
C VAL A 592 -26.26 13.45 11.28
N ILE A 593 -26.95 12.30 11.31
CA ILE A 593 -28.36 12.17 10.92
C ILE A 593 -29.14 11.69 12.14
N PRO A 594 -29.77 12.61 12.91
CA PRO A 594 -30.52 12.23 14.10
C PRO A 594 -31.56 11.15 13.81
N ASN A 595 -31.72 10.20 14.73
CA ASN A 595 -32.61 9.04 14.66
C ASN A 595 -32.28 8.02 13.56
N TYR A 596 -31.16 8.16 12.83
CA TYR A 596 -30.77 7.19 11.82
C TYR A 596 -30.52 5.81 12.45
N LEU A 597 -31.19 4.79 11.92
CA LEU A 597 -31.03 3.40 12.35
C LEU A 597 -29.86 2.77 11.60
N ALA A 598 -28.74 2.62 12.30
CA ALA A 598 -27.56 1.94 11.80
C ALA A 598 -27.62 0.44 12.08
N THR A 599 -27.09 -0.36 11.15
CA THR A 599 -27.09 -1.83 11.27
C THR A 599 -25.75 -2.32 11.79
N PHE A 600 -25.79 -3.06 12.90
CA PHE A 600 -24.63 -3.70 13.53
C PHE A 600 -24.74 -5.21 13.38
N ILE A 601 -23.63 -5.87 13.03
CA ILE A 601 -23.57 -7.32 12.82
C ILE A 601 -22.59 -7.90 13.83
N ARG A 602 -23.07 -8.79 14.71
CA ARG A 602 -22.23 -9.41 15.75
C ARG A 602 -21.63 -10.73 15.26
N LEU A 603 -20.33 -10.72 14.97
CA LEU A 603 -19.56 -11.87 14.49
C LEU A 603 -18.50 -12.34 15.51
N THR A 604 -18.63 -11.90 16.76
CA THR A 604 -17.65 -12.14 17.85
C THR A 604 -17.50 -13.60 18.24
N ASP A 605 -18.51 -14.42 17.96
CA ASP A 605 -18.65 -15.78 18.48
C ASP A 605 -18.13 -16.85 17.48
N TYR A 606 -17.49 -16.42 16.39
CA TYR A 606 -16.93 -17.28 15.33
C TYR A 606 -15.40 -17.28 15.33
N ASP A 607 -14.80 -18.40 14.94
CA ASP A 607 -13.39 -18.70 15.24
C ASP A 607 -12.42 -18.45 14.09
N ASN A 608 -12.89 -18.12 12.89
CA ASN A 608 -12.03 -17.76 11.75
C ASN A 608 -12.71 -16.78 10.79
N ALA A 609 -11.91 -16.21 9.88
CA ALA A 609 -12.36 -15.21 8.94
C ALA A 609 -13.39 -15.75 7.95
N GLU A 610 -13.25 -17.01 7.52
CA GLU A 610 -14.15 -17.67 6.58
C GLU A 610 -15.55 -17.91 7.17
N GLU A 611 -15.63 -18.39 8.42
CA GLU A 611 -16.89 -18.55 9.15
C GLU A 611 -17.59 -17.21 9.38
N LYS A 612 -16.83 -16.17 9.76
CA LYS A 612 -17.38 -14.81 9.90
C LYS A 612 -17.97 -14.32 8.57
N ALA A 613 -17.32 -14.58 7.44
CA ALA A 613 -17.83 -14.24 6.12
C ALA A 613 -19.13 -14.99 5.79
N GLN A 614 -19.19 -16.30 6.06
CA GLN A 614 -20.40 -17.11 5.84
C GLN A 614 -21.59 -16.62 6.69
N GLN A 615 -21.31 -16.17 7.92
CA GLN A 615 -22.33 -15.74 8.87
C GLN A 615 -22.70 -14.26 8.73
N PHE A 616 -21.97 -13.49 7.93
CA PHE A 616 -22.25 -12.09 7.68
C PHE A 616 -23.69 -11.85 7.19
N HIS A 617 -24.26 -12.78 6.41
CA HIS A 617 -25.63 -12.68 5.90
C HIS A 617 -26.70 -13.22 6.86
N ASN A 618 -26.34 -13.76 8.03
CA ASN A 618 -27.28 -14.29 9.00
C ASN A 618 -27.98 -13.12 9.74
N LYS A 619 -29.25 -12.88 9.39
CA LYS A 619 -30.07 -11.79 9.96
C LYS A 619 -30.33 -11.91 11.46
N GLU A 620 -30.15 -13.09 12.08
CA GLU A 620 -30.26 -13.24 13.54
C GLU A 620 -29.13 -12.52 14.29
N LEU A 621 -28.03 -12.20 13.61
CA LEU A 621 -26.88 -11.51 14.17
C LEU A 621 -26.96 -9.99 14.03
N TYR A 622 -28.05 -9.48 13.44
CA TYR A 622 -28.22 -8.07 13.09
C TYR A 622 -28.92 -7.31 14.22
N PHE A 623 -28.43 -6.11 14.49
CA PHE A 623 -28.98 -5.20 15.48
C PHE A 623 -29.11 -3.82 14.84
N ASP A 624 -30.33 -3.28 14.80
CA ASP A 624 -30.55 -1.90 14.35
C ASP A 624 -30.63 -0.97 15.55
N ARG A 625 -29.77 0.05 15.57
CA ARG A 625 -29.66 1.01 16.69
C ARG A 625 -29.35 2.42 16.20
N THR A 626 -29.90 3.40 16.89
CA THR A 626 -29.58 4.81 16.70
C THR A 626 -28.29 5.16 17.44
N GLN A 627 -27.41 5.94 16.82
CA GLN A 627 -26.19 6.40 17.49
C GLN A 627 -26.47 7.36 18.65
N ASP A 628 -27.60 8.08 18.60
CA ASP A 628 -28.04 9.01 19.65
C ASP A 628 -28.17 8.35 21.03
N GLY A 629 -28.45 7.03 21.05
CA GLY A 629 -28.59 6.27 22.29
C GLY A 629 -27.26 5.87 22.94
N PHE A 630 -26.11 6.01 22.27
CA PHE A 630 -24.83 5.60 22.87
C PHE A 630 -24.40 6.50 24.03
N SER A 631 -24.76 7.78 24.00
CA SER A 631 -24.51 8.69 25.12
C SER A 631 -25.32 8.36 26.38
N ASP A 632 -26.29 7.44 26.29
CA ASP A 632 -27.11 7.05 27.43
C ASP A 632 -26.36 6.23 28.49
N ILE A 633 -25.24 5.61 28.10
CA ILE A 633 -24.38 4.88 29.01
C ILE A 633 -23.14 5.75 29.30
N PRO A 634 -22.78 5.99 30.58
CA PRO A 634 -21.59 6.78 30.92
C PRO A 634 -20.33 6.30 30.21
N GLY A 635 -19.59 7.23 29.60
CA GLY A 635 -18.42 6.95 28.76
C GLY A 635 -18.74 6.65 27.29
N SER A 636 -20.01 6.76 26.90
CA SER A 636 -20.52 6.56 25.53
C SER A 636 -20.01 5.30 24.83
N PRO A 637 -20.07 4.10 25.45
CA PRO A 637 -19.66 2.87 24.78
C PRO A 637 -20.61 2.53 23.62
N ILE A 638 -20.06 2.00 22.53
CA ILE A 638 -20.85 1.52 21.38
C ILE A 638 -21.40 0.13 21.70
N ALA A 639 -22.30 0.08 22.67
CA ALA A 639 -22.93 -1.15 23.17
C ALA A 639 -24.26 -1.40 22.44
N TYR A 640 -24.22 -1.61 21.13
CA TYR A 640 -25.42 -1.77 20.28
C TYR A 640 -26.33 -2.94 20.70
N TRP A 641 -25.80 -3.93 21.41
CA TRP A 641 -26.56 -5.07 21.94
C TRP A 641 -27.20 -4.79 23.31
N ALA A 642 -26.96 -3.62 23.92
CA ALA A 642 -27.54 -3.27 25.21
C ALA A 642 -29.08 -3.28 25.11
N SER A 643 -29.72 -3.93 26.09
CA SER A 643 -31.19 -3.89 26.20
C SER A 643 -31.63 -2.57 26.82
N GLU A 644 -32.87 -2.16 26.55
CA GLU A 644 -33.47 -0.98 27.19
C GLU A 644 -33.43 -1.08 28.73
N GLN A 645 -33.56 -2.28 29.29
CA GLN A 645 -33.47 -2.46 30.75
C GLN A 645 -32.05 -2.20 31.26
N LEU A 646 -31.02 -2.61 30.52
CA LEU A 646 -29.63 -2.34 30.86
C LEU A 646 -29.35 -0.84 30.83
N VAL A 647 -29.76 -0.15 29.77
CA VAL A 647 -29.62 1.32 29.64
C VAL A 647 -30.34 2.03 30.78
N LYS A 648 -31.60 1.64 31.06
CA LYS A 648 -32.40 2.21 32.17
C LYS A 648 -31.75 2.01 33.54
N ALA A 649 -30.98 0.95 33.75
CA ALA A 649 -30.30 0.70 35.01
C ALA A 649 -29.25 1.78 35.33
N PHE A 650 -28.63 2.42 34.33
CA PHE A 650 -27.70 3.53 34.55
C PHE A 650 -28.38 4.82 35.02
N TYR A 651 -29.66 5.01 34.68
CA TYR A 651 -30.44 6.19 35.07
C TYR A 651 -31.22 6.01 36.37
N THR A 652 -31.75 4.81 36.60
CA THR A 652 -32.64 4.52 37.73
C THR A 652 -31.96 3.75 38.86
N GLY A 653 -30.79 3.16 38.60
CA GLY A 653 -30.04 2.40 39.59
C GLY A 653 -29.29 3.31 40.57
N GLU A 654 -29.21 2.88 41.82
CA GLU A 654 -28.38 3.56 42.82
C GLU A 654 -26.90 3.18 42.63
N ILE A 655 -26.01 4.17 42.64
CA ILE A 655 -24.57 3.93 42.47
C ILE A 655 -24.04 3.25 43.73
N ILE A 656 -23.40 2.07 43.60
CA ILE A 656 -22.86 1.31 44.75
C ILE A 656 -21.92 2.17 45.63
N LYS A 657 -21.13 3.04 45.00
CA LYS A 657 -20.24 3.99 45.69
C LYS A 657 -20.97 4.95 46.64
N GLU A 658 -22.24 5.26 46.38
CA GLU A 658 -23.07 6.09 47.26
C GLU A 658 -23.56 5.32 48.50
N LYS A 659 -23.54 3.99 48.47
CA LYS A 659 -23.91 3.12 49.60
C LYS A 659 -22.73 2.67 50.45
N GLY A 660 -21.50 2.81 49.95
CA GLY A 660 -20.29 2.51 50.70
C GLY A 660 -19.00 2.65 49.88
N ASP A 661 -17.88 2.78 50.58
CA ASP A 661 -16.56 2.80 49.96
C ASP A 661 -16.28 1.47 49.25
N THR A 662 -16.05 1.52 47.94
CA THR A 662 -15.45 0.39 47.23
C THR A 662 -13.92 0.44 47.42
N ARG A 663 -13.31 -0.72 47.64
CA ARG A 663 -11.86 -0.88 47.79
C ARG A 663 -11.37 -1.92 46.80
N GLN A 664 -10.24 -1.65 46.15
CA GLN A 664 -9.55 -2.68 45.37
C GLN A 664 -8.98 -3.71 46.36
N GLY A 665 -9.09 -5.00 46.02
CA GLY A 665 -8.41 -6.06 46.76
C GLY A 665 -6.88 -5.91 46.69
N MET A 666 -6.16 -6.67 47.52
CA MET A 666 -4.69 -6.69 47.50
C MET A 666 -4.19 -7.10 46.10
N ALA A 667 -3.43 -6.22 45.44
CA ALA A 667 -2.78 -6.49 44.17
C ALA A 667 -1.27 -6.57 44.40
N THR A 668 -0.67 -7.75 44.20
CA THR A 668 0.77 -7.95 44.38
C THR A 668 1.59 -7.18 43.35
N SER A 669 1.02 -6.94 42.15
CA SER A 669 1.62 -6.18 41.04
C SER A 669 3.04 -6.60 40.65
N ASP A 670 3.41 -7.83 41.03
CA ASP A 670 4.68 -8.49 40.76
C ASP A 670 4.38 -9.69 39.86
N ASN A 671 4.40 -9.43 38.54
CA ASN A 671 4.23 -10.42 37.48
C ASN A 671 5.47 -10.43 36.61
#